data_AF-A0A945FHP5-F1
#
_entry.id   AF-A0A945FHP5-F1
#
_cell.length_a   1.000
_cell.length_b   1.000
_cell.length_c   1.000
_cell.angle_alpha   90.00
_cell.angle_beta   90.00
_cell.angle_gamma   90.00
#
_symmetry.space_group_name_H-M   'P 1'
#
loop_
_entity.id
_entity.type
_entity.pdbx_description
1 polymer ?
#
loop_
_entity_poly.entity_id
_entity_poly.type
_entity_poly.pdbx_seq_one_letter_code
_entity_poly.pdbx_strand_id
1 'polypeptide(L)'
;MQVRLFLLVVLTIFYTAGHIGAQSTGHRVAVMPFKSLFNPDYGVFMADRIAYELYSHAHVPALARDRFVLVETDTLSHKIQQQLQDIDRKIPPSLLEALRQKVPANYLLTGTITSAGIHNIDVLFLDLATGEVVWKGLVRDNPSWVWTHNREVGETPALEFRDHLGFGLGDMSPPALPAEALPKQILFQPLYTSSFQALAADCETRLRTTITQDGIFSLVPGALKTEGGQQRFSRLSQRSRIQANETTLADAVLCGSLLTFGKDGGADNIAVVLRLVEVNTGLVLWMQTSNGRRVWRHDKMSDIVAGVVAGLTENLAQFGAEVAETALTELRAQATDGMGWAKLGKAFLQRGLLRQAEEAFETAMALEGGHAVAQSGIGQIILRRGGDFNTALVALRGAITTDPTYLEAYCFLAQAYLDRDMSEGERYALEALQRDPSYSLAWRILGDWFLSREQDREARDAYQKYMALEPDDVEVAQRLGRVLLRLKDYALIDRLIAPIQRAKPEVADLVPVVAIKNLRVKRYQEATRLFNRFLTQVDHRERGLYEDITTVIPESERKPYLAMQEVEQKVFRDRFWREKDPDLSSPHNLRKLIHFERVWVARQEFGQEVYPWDQRGAVYVRYGIPDYQSRSGWTPTLPSTRVQQVKERIYRELYTYPPEGELIGPVFPVRSDRGISISQENEFAAVGQDEENNPFNDGSERNQPDEQFTNSSGQESYAPVTMQNDRSIVPWESWVYVDIDGGLVFDFTKEMGGMSGYDFAPIPPILPTMLKSTIRVAEYAPSISFQRAVSNQADNFRQPEPLPLKTFYYDVVDFRGGPQRTRVDVSFAVPLEHLLVVTDGQKPQVRLEKSIALADSSYSIVYRQTKSVSFPVDTSRANQEAVLDVIRQDVPPGTYHLTMTLRDVLSGRVGRLKRDVEIEPYGLDKLKLSDLMLVKSVSDTIRDVRFRRGAQEVTPNPKRQYKTPQDLAFYCEVYNLQKNEFGQTNYKVTTAVKAVDERAGFRPFGANEQPEVALSFEQVGDQNWERLPLAVDLANAQPGRNRLIVIIEDLVSGQSISKETSFEYIR
;
A
#
# COMPACT_ATOMS: atom_id res chain seq x y z
N MET A 1 30.07 -62.61 -31.18
CA MET A 1 30.96 -62.10 -32.24
C MET A 1 30.20 -60.98 -32.94
N GLN A 2 30.70 -59.74 -32.79
CA GLN A 2 30.51 -58.58 -33.69
C GLN A 2 29.06 -58.15 -34.02
N VAL A 3 28.52 -57.02 -33.51
CA VAL A 3 28.98 -55.62 -33.67
C VAL A 3 29.49 -55.35 -35.08
N ARG A 4 28.66 -54.69 -35.91
CA ARG A 4 29.01 -53.70 -36.97
C ARG A 4 27.97 -53.76 -38.09
N LEU A 5 26.87 -53.02 -37.94
CA LEU A 5 26.28 -52.22 -39.04
C LEU A 5 25.08 -51.35 -38.61
N PHE A 6 24.57 -51.49 -37.38
CA PHE A 6 23.45 -50.67 -36.92
C PHE A 6 23.87 -49.29 -36.35
N LEU A 7 25.17 -49.08 -36.12
CA LEU A 7 25.70 -47.85 -35.50
C LEU A 7 26.17 -46.76 -36.49
N LEU A 8 26.17 -47.01 -37.81
CA LEU A 8 26.72 -46.04 -38.78
C LEU A 8 25.67 -45.31 -39.64
N VAL A 9 24.43 -45.79 -39.70
CA VAL A 9 23.35 -45.08 -40.45
C VAL A 9 22.56 -44.15 -39.53
N VAL A 10 22.45 -44.46 -38.24
CA VAL A 10 21.85 -43.56 -37.23
C VAL A 10 22.75 -42.33 -36.96
N LEU A 11 24.02 -42.34 -37.38
CA LEU A 11 24.98 -41.25 -37.17
C LEU A 11 25.10 -40.26 -38.34
N THR A 12 24.33 -40.41 -39.43
CA THR A 12 24.49 -39.54 -40.63
C THR A 12 23.28 -38.64 -40.95
N ILE A 13 22.22 -38.67 -40.14
CA ILE A 13 21.14 -37.66 -40.17
C ILE A 13 21.26 -36.66 -39.00
N PHE A 14 22.29 -36.79 -38.16
CA PHE A 14 22.59 -35.87 -37.06
C PHE A 14 23.45 -34.66 -37.45
N TYR A 15 23.72 -34.43 -38.74
CA TYR A 15 24.63 -33.36 -39.19
C TYR A 15 23.96 -32.26 -40.03
N THR A 16 22.79 -31.79 -39.61
CA THR A 16 22.34 -30.38 -39.79
C THR A 16 21.41 -29.88 -38.66
N ALA A 17 21.26 -30.63 -37.56
CA ALA A 17 20.62 -30.15 -36.32
C ALA A 17 21.69 -29.70 -35.31
N GLY A 18 22.50 -28.73 -35.73
CA GLY A 18 23.50 -28.11 -34.87
C GLY A 18 22.87 -27.01 -34.02
N HIS A 19 22.89 -27.21 -32.69
CA HIS A 19 22.58 -26.27 -31.62
C HIS A 19 21.10 -26.03 -31.25
N ILE A 20 20.49 -27.01 -30.57
CA ILE A 20 19.82 -26.73 -29.29
C ILE A 20 20.42 -27.71 -28.27
N GLY A 21 21.60 -27.34 -27.78
CA GLY A 21 22.26 -28.07 -26.69
C GLY A 21 21.48 -27.87 -25.39
N ALA A 22 21.57 -28.87 -24.52
CA ALA A 22 21.02 -28.93 -23.18
C ALA A 22 21.50 -27.76 -22.29
N GLN A 23 20.89 -26.59 -22.48
CA GLN A 23 20.76 -25.45 -21.57
C GLN A 23 19.55 -24.64 -22.07
N SER A 24 18.32 -24.98 -21.65
CA SER A 24 17.18 -24.06 -21.87
C SER A 24 16.18 -24.06 -20.70
N THR A 25 16.54 -23.32 -19.66
CA THR A 25 15.53 -22.63 -18.86
C THR A 25 14.93 -21.51 -19.73
N GLY A 26 13.66 -21.59 -20.16
CA GLY A 26 12.90 -20.38 -20.56
C GLY A 26 12.09 -20.30 -21.86
N HIS A 27 11.90 -21.34 -22.67
CA HIS A 27 11.09 -21.20 -23.91
C HIS A 27 9.58 -21.31 -23.67
N ARG A 28 8.80 -20.25 -23.96
CA ARG A 28 7.34 -20.17 -23.77
C ARG A 28 6.54 -20.36 -25.06
N VAL A 29 5.38 -21.00 -24.99
CA VAL A 29 4.44 -21.25 -26.09
C VAL A 29 3.11 -20.54 -25.82
N ALA A 30 2.63 -19.86 -26.86
CA ALA A 30 1.44 -19.03 -26.87
C ALA A 30 0.40 -19.64 -27.84
N VAL A 31 -0.82 -19.95 -27.40
CA VAL A 31 -1.92 -20.45 -28.27
C VAL A 31 -3.03 -19.41 -28.43
N MET A 32 -3.28 -18.96 -29.66
CA MET A 32 -4.36 -18.03 -29.98
C MET A 32 -5.68 -18.73 -30.31
N PRO A 33 -6.84 -18.05 -30.17
CA PRO A 33 -8.10 -18.52 -30.74
C PRO A 33 -7.97 -18.80 -32.24
N PHE A 34 -8.47 -19.95 -32.68
CA PHE A 34 -8.52 -20.26 -34.12
C PHE A 34 -9.61 -19.41 -34.77
N LYS A 35 -9.33 -18.84 -35.94
CA LYS A 35 -10.35 -18.12 -36.70
C LYS A 35 -11.33 -19.13 -37.29
N SER A 36 -12.57 -19.09 -36.83
CA SER A 36 -13.66 -19.91 -37.39
C SER A 36 -14.53 -19.07 -38.29
N LEU A 37 -14.73 -19.52 -39.54
CA LEU A 37 -15.61 -18.84 -40.51
C LEU A 37 -17.10 -19.09 -40.26
N PHE A 38 -17.45 -20.00 -39.35
CA PHE A 38 -18.82 -20.45 -39.13
C PHE A 38 -19.31 -20.28 -37.69
N ASN A 39 -18.45 -20.52 -36.69
CA ASN A 39 -18.80 -20.43 -35.28
C ASN A 39 -17.60 -19.92 -34.44
N PRO A 40 -17.64 -18.70 -33.90
CA PRO A 40 -16.54 -18.16 -33.08
C PRO A 40 -16.32 -18.93 -31.77
N ASP A 41 -17.37 -19.47 -31.13
CA ASP A 41 -17.26 -20.27 -29.91
C ASP A 41 -16.42 -21.53 -30.16
N TYR A 42 -16.58 -22.13 -31.34
CA TYR A 42 -15.83 -23.30 -31.75
C TYR A 42 -14.33 -23.00 -31.92
N GLY A 43 -13.97 -21.83 -32.46
CA GLY A 43 -12.57 -21.43 -32.62
C GLY A 43 -11.84 -21.24 -31.29
N VAL A 44 -12.54 -20.70 -30.29
CA VAL A 44 -12.03 -20.53 -28.92
C VAL A 44 -11.90 -21.88 -28.23
N PHE A 45 -12.97 -22.69 -28.28
CA PHE A 45 -12.98 -24.03 -27.69
C PHE A 45 -11.88 -24.93 -28.28
N MET A 46 -11.65 -24.88 -29.60
CA MET A 46 -10.59 -25.68 -30.22
C MET A 46 -9.20 -25.22 -29.82
N ALA A 47 -8.99 -23.92 -29.66
CA ALA A 47 -7.74 -23.41 -29.11
C ALA A 47 -7.54 -23.90 -27.67
N ASP A 48 -8.62 -24.04 -26.89
CA ASP A 48 -8.60 -24.54 -25.52
C ASP A 48 -8.26 -26.03 -25.49
N ARG A 49 -8.96 -26.81 -26.31
CA ARG A 49 -8.74 -28.25 -26.42
C ARG A 49 -7.33 -28.59 -26.91
N ILE A 50 -6.83 -27.94 -27.97
CA ILE A 50 -5.47 -28.19 -28.48
C ILE A 50 -4.42 -27.81 -27.43
N ALA A 51 -4.64 -26.72 -26.67
CA ALA A 51 -3.75 -26.37 -25.57
C ALA A 51 -3.74 -27.46 -24.47
N TYR A 52 -4.91 -28.04 -24.14
CA TYR A 52 -5.00 -29.18 -23.24
C TYR A 52 -4.31 -30.43 -23.80
N GLU A 53 -4.54 -30.80 -25.06
CA GLU A 53 -3.92 -31.99 -25.68
C GLU A 53 -2.39 -31.88 -25.70
N LEU A 54 -1.86 -30.68 -25.95
CA LEU A 54 -0.44 -30.40 -25.84
C LEU A 54 0.08 -30.49 -24.40
N TYR A 55 -0.74 -30.07 -23.44
CA TYR A 55 -0.45 -30.11 -22.03
C TYR A 55 -0.49 -31.56 -21.46
N SER A 56 -1.42 -32.40 -21.93
CA SER A 56 -1.70 -33.75 -21.40
C SER A 56 -0.89 -34.88 -22.07
N HIS A 57 -0.55 -34.76 -23.36
CA HIS A 57 0.15 -35.80 -24.13
C HIS A 57 1.66 -35.56 -24.34
N ALA A 58 2.21 -34.54 -23.69
CA ALA A 58 3.65 -34.39 -23.56
C ALA A 58 4.23 -35.60 -22.79
N HIS A 59 5.09 -36.42 -23.42
CA HIS A 59 5.86 -37.49 -22.73
C HIS A 59 6.89 -36.96 -21.71
N VAL A 60 6.84 -35.67 -21.46
CA VAL A 60 7.77 -34.88 -20.66
C VAL A 60 6.89 -34.09 -19.71
N PRO A 61 6.78 -34.48 -18.45
CA PRO A 61 6.13 -33.62 -17.45
C PRO A 61 6.86 -32.27 -17.28
N ALA A 62 8.04 -32.08 -17.91
CA ALA A 62 8.77 -30.82 -18.07
C ALA A 62 8.22 -29.82 -19.10
N LEU A 63 7.16 -30.15 -19.84
CA LEU A 63 6.54 -29.22 -20.79
C LEU A 63 5.32 -28.48 -20.20
N ALA A 64 4.73 -28.98 -19.12
CA ALA A 64 3.42 -28.51 -18.68
C ALA A 64 3.45 -27.18 -17.89
N ARG A 65 4.45 -26.94 -17.03
CA ARG A 65 4.28 -25.98 -15.92
C ARG A 65 4.94 -24.60 -16.09
N ASP A 66 6.05 -24.47 -16.82
CA ASP A 66 6.81 -23.20 -16.93
C ASP A 66 6.78 -22.54 -18.32
N ARG A 67 6.13 -23.20 -19.30
CA ARG A 67 6.25 -22.87 -20.72
C ARG A 67 4.95 -22.45 -21.39
N PHE A 68 3.77 -22.80 -20.88
CA PHE A 68 2.50 -22.34 -21.48
C PHE A 68 2.04 -21.03 -20.85
N VAL A 69 2.03 -19.96 -21.65
CA VAL A 69 1.46 -18.68 -21.27
C VAL A 69 0.18 -18.46 -22.05
N LEU A 70 -0.85 -18.06 -21.35
CA LEU A 70 -2.12 -17.74 -21.98
C LEU A 70 -1.95 -16.50 -22.89
N VAL A 71 -2.32 -16.65 -24.17
CA VAL A 71 -2.30 -15.54 -25.14
C VAL A 71 -3.65 -14.87 -25.12
N GLU A 72 -3.63 -13.55 -25.03
CA GLU A 72 -4.82 -12.75 -24.85
C GLU A 72 -5.56 -12.65 -26.18
N THR A 73 -6.88 -12.53 -26.09
CA THR A 73 -7.77 -12.54 -27.25
C THR A 73 -7.78 -11.18 -27.96
N ASP A 74 -7.31 -10.15 -27.27
CA ASP A 74 -7.15 -8.75 -27.67
C ASP A 74 -5.70 -8.36 -27.98
N THR A 75 -4.74 -9.27 -27.79
CA THR A 75 -3.31 -9.00 -28.00
C THR A 75 -3.03 -8.50 -29.42
N LEU A 76 -3.67 -9.06 -30.44
CA LEU A 76 -3.41 -8.72 -31.85
C LEU A 76 -4.66 -8.14 -32.51
N SER A 77 -4.51 -7.05 -33.24
CA SER A 77 -5.61 -6.44 -33.98
C SER A 77 -6.14 -7.40 -35.06
N HIS A 78 -7.41 -7.26 -35.44
CA HIS A 78 -8.00 -8.03 -36.56
C HIS A 78 -7.13 -7.98 -37.82
N LYS A 79 -6.46 -6.84 -38.07
CA LYS A 79 -5.49 -6.66 -39.16
C LYS A 79 -4.29 -7.59 -39.05
N ILE A 80 -3.69 -7.72 -37.87
CA ILE A 80 -2.55 -8.62 -37.63
C ILE A 80 -2.98 -10.09 -37.78
N GLN A 81 -4.14 -10.45 -37.23
CA GLN A 81 -4.70 -11.81 -37.35
C GLN A 81 -4.95 -12.21 -38.82
N GLN A 82 -5.38 -11.25 -39.64
CA GLN A 82 -5.57 -11.45 -41.08
C GLN A 82 -4.24 -11.61 -41.82
N GLN A 83 -3.22 -10.82 -41.47
CA GLN A 83 -1.88 -10.95 -42.07
C GLN A 83 -1.19 -12.27 -41.73
N LEU A 84 -1.50 -12.88 -40.58
CA LEU A 84 -0.97 -14.20 -40.19
C LEU A 84 -1.51 -15.35 -41.06
N GLN A 85 -2.65 -15.17 -41.74
CA GLN A 85 -3.29 -16.22 -42.54
C GLN A 85 -2.56 -16.50 -43.87
N ASP A 86 -1.87 -15.50 -44.40
CA ASP A 86 -1.22 -15.58 -45.72
C ASP A 86 0.27 -15.95 -45.63
N ILE A 87 0.77 -16.29 -44.43
CA ILE A 87 2.18 -16.60 -44.21
C ILE A 87 2.46 -18.06 -44.52
N ASP A 88 3.43 -18.31 -45.38
CA ASP A 88 3.77 -19.66 -45.83
C ASP A 88 5.13 -20.16 -45.29
N ARG A 89 6.13 -19.29 -45.18
CA ARG A 89 7.49 -19.66 -44.70
C ARG A 89 8.12 -18.73 -43.68
N LYS A 90 7.96 -17.41 -43.84
CA LYS A 90 8.62 -16.42 -42.98
C LYS A 90 7.76 -15.18 -42.77
N ILE A 91 7.72 -14.71 -41.53
CA ILE A 91 6.94 -13.55 -41.10
C ILE A 91 7.66 -12.28 -41.56
N PRO A 92 6.95 -11.30 -42.17
CA PRO A 92 7.53 -9.99 -42.47
C PRO A 92 8.12 -9.32 -41.22
N PRO A 93 9.28 -8.65 -41.29
CA PRO A 93 9.95 -8.07 -40.11
C PRO A 93 9.05 -7.13 -39.28
N SER A 94 8.24 -6.30 -39.94
CA SER A 94 7.30 -5.38 -39.27
C SER A 94 6.18 -6.12 -38.51
N LEU A 95 5.73 -7.25 -39.02
CA LEU A 95 4.74 -8.10 -38.37
C LEU A 95 5.37 -8.88 -37.22
N LEU A 96 6.59 -9.40 -37.41
CA LEU A 96 7.35 -10.10 -36.38
C LEU A 96 7.64 -9.20 -35.17
N GLU A 97 8.03 -7.95 -35.40
CA GLU A 97 8.28 -6.97 -34.35
C GLU A 97 7.00 -6.62 -33.59
N ALA A 98 5.88 -6.43 -34.31
CA ALA A 98 4.57 -6.24 -33.69
C ALA A 98 4.11 -7.46 -32.88
N LEU A 99 4.45 -8.68 -33.30
CA LEU A 99 4.17 -9.90 -32.55
C LEU A 99 5.04 -10.00 -31.30
N ARG A 100 6.36 -9.73 -31.38
CA ARG A 100 7.27 -9.75 -30.22
C ARG A 100 6.89 -8.77 -29.13
N GLN A 101 6.42 -7.58 -29.51
CA GLN A 101 6.00 -6.56 -28.55
C GLN A 101 4.73 -6.96 -27.79
N LYS A 102 3.91 -7.83 -28.37
CA LYS A 102 2.56 -8.12 -27.85
C LYS A 102 2.40 -9.53 -27.32
N VAL A 103 3.16 -10.50 -27.83
CA VAL A 103 3.07 -11.91 -27.43
C VAL A 103 4.29 -12.25 -26.57
N PRO A 104 4.14 -12.40 -25.24
CA PRO A 104 5.24 -12.68 -24.32
C PRO A 104 5.64 -14.17 -24.32
N ALA A 105 5.90 -14.71 -25.50
CA ALA A 105 6.27 -16.11 -25.72
C ALA A 105 7.36 -16.24 -26.80
N ASN A 106 8.01 -17.39 -26.84
CA ASN A 106 9.01 -17.72 -27.86
C ASN A 106 8.34 -18.30 -29.11
N TYR A 107 7.21 -18.98 -28.95
CA TYR A 107 6.47 -19.59 -30.04
C TYR A 107 5.00 -19.21 -30.02
N LEU A 108 4.40 -19.04 -31.19
CA LEU A 108 2.98 -18.71 -31.37
C LEU A 108 2.28 -19.78 -32.21
N LEU A 109 1.21 -20.35 -31.66
CA LEU A 109 0.29 -21.27 -32.32
C LEU A 109 -1.01 -20.54 -32.68
N THR A 110 -1.39 -20.60 -33.96
CA THR A 110 -2.63 -20.00 -34.48
C THR A 110 -3.15 -20.81 -35.67
N GLY A 111 -4.31 -20.46 -36.21
CA GLY A 111 -4.85 -21.14 -37.38
C GLY A 111 -6.25 -20.71 -37.81
N THR A 112 -6.75 -21.34 -38.88
CA THR A 112 -8.07 -21.07 -39.49
C THR A 112 -8.87 -22.34 -39.68
N ILE A 113 -10.18 -22.26 -39.45
CA ILE A 113 -11.13 -23.35 -39.67
C ILE A 113 -11.93 -23.04 -40.93
N THR A 114 -11.71 -23.81 -42.00
CA THR A 114 -12.05 -23.40 -43.38
C THR A 114 -13.32 -24.05 -43.96
N SER A 115 -13.80 -25.18 -43.43
CA SER A 115 -14.99 -25.88 -43.95
C SER A 115 -15.98 -26.32 -42.87
N ALA A 116 -17.28 -26.31 -43.19
CA ALA A 116 -18.35 -26.90 -42.36
C ALA A 116 -18.41 -28.43 -42.55
N GLY A 117 -18.39 -29.22 -41.46
CA GLY A 117 -18.38 -30.69 -41.49
C GLY A 117 -17.35 -31.29 -40.52
N ILE A 118 -16.62 -32.34 -40.96
CA ILE A 118 -15.31 -32.67 -40.35
C ILE A 118 -14.45 -31.42 -40.55
N HIS A 119 -14.20 -30.69 -39.47
CA HIS A 119 -13.58 -29.37 -39.52
C HIS A 119 -12.09 -29.55 -39.76
N ASN A 120 -11.66 -29.14 -40.95
CA ASN A 120 -10.27 -28.93 -41.29
C ASN A 120 -9.78 -27.65 -40.60
N ILE A 121 -8.71 -27.77 -39.83
CA ILE A 121 -8.07 -26.73 -39.06
C ILE A 121 -6.68 -26.55 -39.66
N ASP A 122 -6.48 -25.46 -40.38
CA ASP A 122 -5.18 -25.04 -40.88
C ASP A 122 -4.41 -24.44 -39.71
N VAL A 123 -3.40 -25.15 -39.22
CA VAL A 123 -2.61 -24.78 -38.05
C VAL A 123 -1.27 -24.20 -38.50
N LEU A 124 -0.84 -23.15 -37.83
CA LEU A 124 0.39 -22.41 -38.06
C LEU A 124 1.16 -22.26 -36.75
N PHE A 125 2.41 -22.74 -36.72
CA PHE A 125 3.32 -22.61 -35.59
C PHE A 125 4.54 -21.78 -35.95
N LEU A 126 4.77 -20.73 -35.18
CA LEU A 126 5.69 -19.65 -35.49
C LEU A 126 6.76 -19.52 -34.42
N ASP A 127 8.02 -19.44 -34.81
CA ASP A 127 9.11 -19.03 -33.93
C ASP A 127 9.24 -17.51 -33.94
N LEU A 128 8.95 -16.89 -32.81
CA LEU A 128 9.00 -15.43 -32.68
C LEU A 128 10.45 -14.92 -32.58
N ALA A 129 11.45 -15.75 -32.27
CA ALA A 129 12.86 -15.36 -32.22
C ALA A 129 13.50 -15.30 -33.62
N THR A 130 13.05 -16.11 -34.57
CA THR A 130 13.59 -16.16 -35.95
C THR A 130 12.62 -15.61 -36.99
N GLY A 131 11.32 -15.55 -36.66
CA GLY A 131 10.24 -15.20 -37.59
C GLY A 131 9.88 -16.32 -38.55
N GLU A 132 10.37 -17.54 -38.33
CA GLU A 132 10.16 -18.66 -39.23
C GLU A 132 8.90 -19.44 -38.87
N VAL A 133 8.22 -19.92 -39.92
CA VAL A 133 7.14 -20.90 -39.76
C VAL A 133 7.81 -22.24 -39.47
N VAL A 134 7.77 -22.64 -38.20
CA VAL A 134 8.34 -23.90 -37.73
C VAL A 134 7.51 -25.07 -38.28
N TRP A 135 6.19 -24.89 -38.33
CA TRP A 135 5.29 -25.91 -38.85
C TRP A 135 3.98 -25.30 -39.37
N LYS A 136 3.45 -25.88 -40.45
CA LYS A 136 2.15 -25.56 -41.04
C LYS A 136 1.50 -26.87 -41.49
N GLY A 137 0.27 -27.13 -41.07
CA GLY A 137 -0.39 -28.40 -41.38
C GLY A 137 -1.89 -28.37 -41.16
N LEU A 138 -2.56 -29.40 -41.69
CA LEU A 138 -4.01 -29.57 -41.62
C LEU A 138 -4.37 -30.57 -40.52
N VAL A 139 -5.17 -30.15 -39.55
CA VAL A 139 -5.73 -30.99 -38.49
C VAL A 139 -7.22 -31.21 -38.75
N ARG A 140 -7.77 -32.39 -38.43
CA ARG A 140 -9.19 -32.70 -38.58
C ARG A 140 -9.86 -32.90 -37.24
N ASP A 141 -10.96 -32.21 -36.98
CA ASP A 141 -11.83 -32.43 -35.81
C ASP A 141 -13.28 -32.74 -36.23
N ASN A 142 -14.01 -33.47 -35.40
CA ASN A 142 -15.43 -33.78 -35.62
C ASN A 142 -16.32 -33.17 -34.53
N PRO A 143 -16.96 -32.04 -34.80
CA PRO A 143 -17.76 -31.29 -33.82
C PRO A 143 -19.08 -32.00 -33.46
N SER A 144 -19.50 -32.99 -34.26
CA SER A 144 -20.78 -33.67 -34.11
C SER A 144 -20.68 -34.89 -33.20
N TRP A 145 -19.47 -35.30 -32.81
CA TRP A 145 -19.19 -36.45 -31.94
C TRP A 145 -19.90 -37.73 -32.40
N VAL A 146 -20.19 -37.84 -33.69
CA VAL A 146 -20.83 -39.02 -34.29
C VAL A 146 -19.76 -40.08 -34.44
N TRP A 147 -20.01 -41.27 -33.88
CA TRP A 147 -19.17 -42.45 -34.07
C TRP A 147 -19.06 -42.79 -35.56
N THR A 148 -18.06 -42.24 -36.23
CA THR A 148 -17.65 -42.69 -37.57
C THR A 148 -16.75 -43.89 -37.39
N HIS A 149 -16.95 -44.95 -38.18
CA HIS A 149 -16.16 -46.19 -38.12
C HIS A 149 -14.66 -46.02 -38.49
N ASN A 150 -14.23 -44.79 -38.81
CA ASN A 150 -12.83 -44.44 -39.01
C ASN A 150 -12.20 -44.00 -37.68
N ARG A 151 -11.14 -44.70 -37.27
CA ARG A 151 -10.29 -44.34 -36.12
C ARG A 151 -9.61 -42.97 -36.23
N GLU A 152 -9.66 -42.33 -37.39
CA GLU A 152 -9.01 -41.03 -37.66
C GLU A 152 -9.83 -39.81 -37.20
N VAL A 153 -11.05 -40.01 -36.69
CA VAL A 153 -11.98 -38.92 -36.39
C VAL A 153 -12.30 -38.91 -34.91
N GLY A 154 -11.58 -38.07 -34.16
CA GLY A 154 -11.70 -37.95 -32.70
C GLY A 154 -10.34 -37.82 -32.00
N GLU A 155 -9.28 -38.27 -32.65
CA GLU A 155 -7.89 -38.03 -32.25
C GLU A 155 -7.36 -36.89 -33.13
N THR A 156 -7.16 -35.72 -32.53
CA THR A 156 -6.25 -34.74 -33.14
C THR A 156 -4.91 -35.48 -33.35
N PRO A 157 -4.14 -35.27 -34.45
CA PRO A 157 -2.81 -35.86 -34.62
C PRO A 157 -1.78 -35.29 -33.63
N ALA A 158 -2.14 -35.16 -32.34
CA ALA A 158 -1.34 -34.59 -31.27
C ALA A 158 0.00 -35.31 -31.14
N LEU A 159 0.04 -36.61 -31.45
CA LEU A 159 1.25 -37.42 -31.56
C LEU A 159 2.17 -36.97 -32.71
N GLU A 160 1.64 -36.82 -33.93
CA GLU A 160 2.42 -36.34 -35.08
C GLU A 160 2.89 -34.90 -34.90
N PHE A 161 2.02 -34.06 -34.32
CA PHE A 161 2.30 -32.66 -33.99
C PHE A 161 3.38 -32.55 -32.90
N ARG A 162 3.32 -33.38 -31.85
CA ARG A 162 4.35 -33.49 -30.80
C ARG A 162 5.70 -33.90 -31.37
N ASP A 163 5.72 -34.93 -32.21
CA ASP A 163 6.96 -35.50 -32.75
C ASP A 163 7.69 -34.53 -33.69
N HIS A 164 6.96 -33.73 -34.48
CA HIS A 164 7.54 -32.68 -35.34
C HIS A 164 8.15 -31.51 -34.57
N LEU A 165 7.70 -31.26 -33.34
CA LEU A 165 8.17 -30.17 -32.49
C LEU A 165 9.45 -30.54 -31.70
N GLY A 166 9.99 -31.76 -31.88
CA GLY A 166 11.25 -32.18 -31.27
C GLY A 166 11.16 -32.56 -29.79
N PHE A 167 9.95 -32.82 -29.27
CA PHE A 167 9.72 -33.24 -27.88
C PHE A 167 10.11 -34.73 -27.70
N GLY A 168 11.36 -35.01 -27.35
CA GLY A 168 11.90 -36.37 -27.18
C GLY A 168 11.74 -36.98 -25.78
N LEU A 169 12.01 -38.29 -25.65
CA LEU A 169 11.94 -39.10 -24.42
C LEU A 169 12.92 -38.72 -23.28
N GLY A 170 13.79 -37.72 -23.48
CA GLY A 170 14.93 -37.42 -22.60
C GLY A 170 14.73 -36.31 -21.55
N ASP A 171 13.60 -35.61 -21.56
CA ASP A 171 13.36 -34.48 -20.64
C ASP A 171 12.56 -34.94 -19.41
N MET A 172 13.20 -34.94 -18.24
CA MET A 172 12.64 -35.45 -16.97
C MET A 172 11.61 -34.48 -16.35
N SER A 173 10.60 -35.04 -15.68
CA SER A 173 9.56 -34.31 -14.92
C SER A 173 10.11 -33.28 -13.91
N PRO A 174 9.52 -32.07 -13.80
CA PRO A 174 9.72 -31.23 -12.64
C PRO A 174 8.99 -31.85 -11.44
N PRO A 175 9.51 -31.67 -10.21
CA PRO A 175 8.87 -32.18 -9.00
C PRO A 175 7.44 -31.65 -8.86
N ALA A 176 6.60 -32.37 -8.11
CA ALA A 176 5.30 -31.84 -7.68
C ALA A 176 5.47 -30.45 -7.05
N LEU A 177 4.49 -29.56 -7.25
CA LEU A 177 4.47 -28.29 -6.52
C LEU A 177 4.53 -28.61 -5.01
N PRO A 178 5.31 -27.90 -4.19
CA PRO A 178 5.13 -28.02 -2.76
C PRO A 178 3.69 -27.60 -2.42
N ALA A 179 3.06 -28.23 -1.42
CA ALA A 179 1.68 -27.91 -1.03
C ALA A 179 1.50 -26.41 -0.68
N GLU A 180 2.57 -25.74 -0.29
CA GLU A 180 2.64 -24.29 -0.03
C GLU A 180 2.52 -23.43 -1.29
N ALA A 181 2.80 -23.99 -2.47
CA ALA A 181 2.71 -23.31 -3.78
C ALA A 181 1.38 -23.55 -4.51
N LEU A 182 0.43 -24.27 -3.89
CA LEU A 182 -0.94 -24.35 -4.40
C LEU A 182 -1.67 -23.02 -4.16
N PRO A 183 -2.39 -22.49 -5.15
CA PRO A 183 -3.22 -21.30 -4.94
C PRO A 183 -4.32 -21.63 -3.93
N LYS A 184 -4.45 -20.83 -2.87
CA LYS A 184 -5.45 -21.05 -1.82
C LYS A 184 -6.71 -20.24 -2.09
N GLN A 185 -6.54 -19.08 -2.72
CA GLN A 185 -7.59 -18.14 -3.05
C GLN A 185 -7.80 -18.09 -4.57
N ILE A 186 -8.91 -18.66 -5.04
CA ILE A 186 -9.26 -18.71 -6.45
C ILE A 186 -10.35 -17.69 -6.77
N LEU A 187 -10.13 -16.87 -7.78
CA LEU A 187 -11.17 -16.07 -8.40
C LEU A 187 -11.84 -16.88 -9.52
N PHE A 188 -13.12 -17.20 -9.38
CA PHE A 188 -13.87 -17.89 -10.45
C PHE A 188 -14.47 -16.88 -11.43
N GLN A 189 -14.21 -17.05 -12.73
CA GLN A 189 -14.77 -16.22 -13.80
C GLN A 189 -15.85 -16.95 -14.61
N PRO A 190 -16.82 -16.21 -15.20
CA PRO A 190 -17.84 -16.79 -16.06
C PRO A 190 -17.26 -17.62 -17.23
N LEU A 191 -17.97 -18.67 -17.63
CA LEU A 191 -17.60 -19.49 -18.77
C LEU A 191 -17.86 -18.73 -20.07
N TYR A 192 -16.87 -18.72 -20.96
CA TYR A 192 -17.07 -18.12 -22.27
C TYR A 192 -18.07 -18.93 -23.10
N THR A 193 -19.10 -18.24 -23.60
CA THR A 193 -19.99 -18.72 -24.66
C THR A 193 -20.69 -17.53 -25.34
N SER A 194 -20.89 -17.58 -26.66
CA SER A 194 -21.70 -16.60 -27.40
C SER A 194 -23.18 -17.00 -27.50
N SER A 195 -23.52 -18.23 -27.13
CA SER A 195 -24.87 -18.81 -27.17
C SER A 195 -25.22 -19.57 -25.87
N PHE A 196 -26.49 -19.82 -25.57
CA PHE A 196 -26.93 -20.61 -24.39
C PHE A 196 -26.41 -20.10 -23.00
N GLN A 197 -26.49 -18.78 -22.74
CA GLN A 197 -26.03 -18.16 -21.48
C GLN A 197 -26.64 -18.76 -20.20
N ALA A 198 -27.91 -19.17 -20.24
CA ALA A 198 -28.57 -19.81 -19.09
C ALA A 198 -27.91 -21.15 -18.71
N LEU A 199 -27.40 -21.89 -19.71
CA LEU A 199 -26.68 -23.14 -19.47
C LEU A 199 -25.29 -22.87 -18.88
N ALA A 200 -24.60 -21.84 -19.36
CA ALA A 200 -23.34 -21.40 -18.76
C ALA A 200 -23.55 -21.00 -17.30
N ALA A 201 -24.59 -20.23 -16.98
CA ALA A 201 -24.92 -19.88 -15.60
C ALA A 201 -25.23 -21.09 -14.70
N ASP A 202 -25.92 -22.13 -15.22
CA ASP A 202 -26.16 -23.39 -14.49
C ASP A 202 -24.84 -24.15 -14.25
N CYS A 203 -23.98 -24.27 -15.28
CA CYS A 203 -22.64 -24.84 -15.15
C CYS A 203 -21.78 -24.09 -14.12
N GLU A 204 -21.78 -22.76 -14.16
CA GLU A 204 -21.01 -21.90 -13.25
C GLU A 204 -21.49 -22.03 -11.81
N THR A 205 -22.80 -22.02 -11.58
CA THR A 205 -23.39 -22.18 -10.26
C THR A 205 -22.95 -23.51 -9.66
N ARG A 206 -23.05 -24.60 -10.44
CA ARG A 206 -22.64 -25.94 -10.00
C ARG A 206 -21.14 -26.04 -9.76
N LEU A 207 -20.31 -25.49 -10.66
CA LEU A 207 -18.86 -25.45 -10.49
C LEU A 207 -18.49 -24.70 -9.21
N ARG A 208 -19.03 -23.52 -8.99
CA ARG A 208 -18.77 -22.73 -7.77
C ARG A 208 -19.16 -23.49 -6.51
N THR A 209 -20.33 -24.12 -6.51
CA THR A 209 -20.81 -24.93 -5.37
C THR A 209 -19.90 -26.13 -5.11
N THR A 210 -19.43 -26.82 -6.16
CA THR A 210 -18.64 -28.05 -5.99
C THR A 210 -17.15 -27.78 -5.73
N ILE A 211 -16.58 -26.70 -6.29
CA ILE A 211 -15.18 -26.30 -6.03
C ILE A 211 -14.98 -25.92 -4.55
N THR A 212 -15.98 -25.29 -3.92
CA THR A 212 -15.91 -24.90 -2.51
C THR A 212 -16.27 -26.03 -1.54
N GLN A 213 -16.95 -27.09 -2.01
CA GLN A 213 -17.40 -28.21 -1.17
C GLN A 213 -16.26 -28.97 -0.51
N ASP A 214 -15.12 -29.07 -1.18
CA ASP A 214 -13.98 -29.83 -0.68
C ASP A 214 -13.00 -28.98 0.12
N GLY A 215 -13.04 -27.65 0.10
CA GLY A 215 -12.20 -26.79 0.94
C GLY A 215 -10.72 -26.70 0.52
N ILE A 216 -10.34 -27.35 -0.59
CA ILE A 216 -9.01 -27.25 -1.22
C ILE A 216 -8.75 -25.82 -1.70
N PHE A 217 -9.80 -25.17 -2.22
CA PHE A 217 -9.77 -23.82 -2.73
C PHE A 217 -10.83 -22.96 -2.05
N SER A 218 -10.48 -21.71 -1.73
CA SER A 218 -11.44 -20.70 -1.29
C SER A 218 -11.78 -19.78 -2.46
N LEU A 219 -13.06 -19.51 -2.67
CA LEU A 219 -13.47 -18.59 -3.73
C LEU A 219 -13.40 -17.15 -3.21
N VAL A 220 -12.61 -16.32 -3.87
CA VAL A 220 -12.59 -14.88 -3.59
C VAL A 220 -13.82 -14.25 -4.26
N PRO A 221 -14.60 -13.42 -3.54
CA PRO A 221 -15.73 -12.73 -4.13
C PRO A 221 -15.24 -11.72 -5.18
N GLY A 222 -16.07 -11.51 -6.21
CA GLY A 222 -15.78 -10.57 -7.29
C GLY A 222 -15.88 -11.18 -8.69
N ALA A 223 -15.98 -10.30 -9.67
CA ALA A 223 -15.92 -10.62 -11.09
C ALA A 223 -15.09 -9.53 -11.78
N LEU A 224 -14.30 -9.92 -12.78
CA LEU A 224 -13.48 -8.97 -13.51
C LEU A 224 -14.41 -8.15 -14.43
N LYS A 225 -14.39 -6.82 -14.27
CA LYS A 225 -15.27 -5.92 -15.03
C LYS A 225 -14.75 -5.74 -16.45
N THR A 226 -15.63 -5.77 -17.44
CA THR A 226 -15.31 -5.43 -18.85
C THR A 226 -15.67 -3.97 -19.14
N GLU A 227 -14.94 -3.30 -20.04
CA GLU A 227 -15.39 -2.01 -20.58
C GLU A 227 -16.64 -2.23 -21.46
N GLY A 228 -17.73 -1.52 -21.18
CA GLY A 228 -18.93 -1.49 -22.02
C GLY A 228 -20.08 -2.45 -21.66
N GLY A 229 -20.01 -3.16 -20.53
CA GLY A 229 -21.17 -3.88 -19.96
C GLY A 229 -21.62 -5.16 -20.69
N GLN A 230 -20.97 -5.57 -21.78
CA GLN A 230 -21.16 -6.91 -22.38
C GLN A 230 -19.96 -7.81 -22.09
N GLN A 231 -20.23 -8.98 -21.47
CA GLN A 231 -19.24 -10.05 -21.28
C GLN A 231 -18.88 -10.66 -22.64
N ARG A 232 -17.73 -10.27 -23.20
CA ARG A 232 -17.15 -10.90 -24.38
C ARG A 232 -15.65 -11.13 -24.16
N PHE A 233 -15.29 -12.02 -23.25
CA PHE A 233 -13.91 -12.51 -23.16
C PHE A 233 -13.88 -14.00 -23.40
N SER A 234 -13.13 -14.42 -24.41
CA SER A 234 -12.89 -15.84 -24.68
C SER A 234 -11.90 -16.48 -23.71
N ARG A 235 -11.02 -15.70 -23.05
CA ARG A 235 -10.02 -16.12 -22.04
C ARG A 235 -9.56 -14.95 -21.14
N LEU A 236 -8.82 -15.25 -20.06
CA LEU A 236 -8.29 -14.28 -19.08
C LEU A 236 -7.15 -13.38 -19.62
N SER A 237 -7.41 -12.13 -20.00
CA SER A 237 -6.36 -11.21 -20.53
C SER A 237 -5.30 -10.77 -19.49
N GLN A 238 -4.14 -10.23 -19.91
CA GLN A 238 -3.18 -9.59 -18.99
C GLN A 238 -3.82 -8.43 -18.24
N ARG A 239 -4.68 -7.64 -18.88
CA ARG A 239 -5.43 -6.56 -18.21
C ARG A 239 -6.37 -7.12 -17.14
N SER A 240 -7.05 -8.23 -17.44
CA SER A 240 -7.91 -8.94 -16.48
C SER A 240 -7.08 -9.54 -15.34
N ARG A 241 -5.86 -10.01 -15.60
CA ARG A 241 -4.92 -10.46 -14.54
C ARG A 241 -4.39 -9.30 -13.69
N ILE A 242 -4.08 -8.16 -14.30
CA ILE A 242 -3.69 -6.93 -13.61
C ILE A 242 -4.85 -6.45 -12.74
N GLN A 243 -6.06 -6.42 -13.28
CA GLN A 243 -7.27 -6.12 -12.50
C GLN A 243 -7.46 -7.12 -11.35
N ALA A 244 -7.35 -8.43 -11.60
CA ALA A 244 -7.45 -9.44 -10.55
C ALA A 244 -6.41 -9.23 -9.45
N ASN A 245 -5.18 -8.89 -9.83
CA ASN A 245 -4.10 -8.55 -8.90
C ASN A 245 -4.39 -7.27 -8.09
N GLU A 246 -4.92 -6.24 -8.74
CA GLU A 246 -5.16 -4.93 -8.12
C GLU A 246 -6.42 -4.90 -7.25
N THR A 247 -7.43 -5.71 -7.58
CA THR A 247 -8.77 -5.59 -6.99
C THR A 247 -9.22 -6.81 -6.17
N THR A 248 -8.43 -7.89 -6.12
CA THR A 248 -8.82 -9.12 -5.41
C THR A 248 -7.64 -9.74 -4.67
N LEU A 249 -7.92 -10.58 -3.66
CA LEU A 249 -6.91 -11.37 -2.94
C LEU A 249 -6.52 -12.68 -3.65
N ALA A 250 -6.94 -12.89 -4.90
CA ALA A 250 -6.80 -14.18 -5.55
C ALA A 250 -5.37 -14.50 -5.98
N ASP A 251 -4.90 -15.71 -5.66
CA ASP A 251 -3.63 -16.30 -6.10
C ASP A 251 -3.75 -16.80 -7.55
N ALA A 252 -4.92 -17.32 -7.91
CA ALA A 252 -5.22 -17.86 -9.23
C ALA A 252 -6.65 -17.54 -9.67
N VAL A 253 -6.89 -17.60 -10.97
CA VAL A 253 -8.21 -17.43 -11.58
C VAL A 253 -8.61 -18.74 -12.26
N LEU A 254 -9.80 -19.25 -11.92
CA LEU A 254 -10.41 -20.35 -12.65
C LEU A 254 -11.32 -19.79 -13.74
N CYS A 255 -11.03 -20.14 -15.00
CA CYS A 255 -11.77 -19.69 -16.17
C CYS A 255 -11.91 -20.83 -17.20
N GLY A 256 -12.82 -20.69 -18.15
CA GLY A 256 -13.05 -21.74 -19.14
C GLY A 256 -14.02 -21.35 -20.25
N SER A 257 -14.32 -22.31 -21.11
CA SER A 257 -15.26 -22.15 -22.23
C SER A 257 -16.26 -23.30 -22.27
N LEU A 258 -17.51 -22.97 -22.61
CA LEU A 258 -18.60 -23.91 -22.84
C LEU A 258 -18.89 -23.96 -24.35
N LEU A 259 -18.85 -25.15 -24.95
CA LEU A 259 -19.27 -25.38 -26.32
C LEU A 259 -20.59 -26.16 -26.35
N THR A 260 -21.56 -25.61 -27.07
CA THR A 260 -22.81 -26.29 -27.42
C THR A 260 -22.96 -26.38 -28.93
N PHE A 261 -23.26 -27.58 -29.47
CA PHE A 261 -23.36 -27.78 -30.92
C PHE A 261 -24.46 -28.80 -31.28
N GLY A 262 -25.26 -28.50 -32.30
CA GLY A 262 -26.34 -29.37 -32.79
C GLY A 262 -26.87 -28.97 -34.16
N LYS A 263 -27.78 -29.78 -34.71
CA LYS A 263 -28.42 -29.48 -36.00
C LYS A 263 -29.29 -28.22 -35.89
N ASP A 264 -29.26 -27.38 -36.91
CA ASP A 264 -30.11 -26.18 -37.03
C ASP A 264 -30.04 -25.20 -35.83
N GLY A 265 -28.91 -25.15 -35.11
CA GLY A 265 -28.70 -24.25 -33.98
C GLY A 265 -29.18 -24.76 -32.62
N GLY A 266 -29.58 -26.03 -32.51
CA GLY A 266 -29.89 -26.70 -31.23
C GLY A 266 -28.65 -27.08 -30.41
N ALA A 267 -28.81 -27.34 -29.12
CA ALA A 267 -27.75 -27.83 -28.22
C ALA A 267 -27.76 -29.37 -28.11
N ASP A 268 -27.41 -30.07 -29.20
CA ASP A 268 -27.40 -31.54 -29.23
C ASP A 268 -26.17 -32.15 -28.53
N ASN A 269 -25.12 -31.37 -28.29
CA ASN A 269 -23.90 -31.78 -27.60
C ASN A 269 -23.40 -30.66 -26.69
N ILE A 270 -22.84 -31.05 -25.54
CA ILE A 270 -22.25 -30.12 -24.55
C ILE A 270 -20.84 -30.57 -24.20
N ALA A 271 -19.90 -29.63 -24.19
CA ALA A 271 -18.54 -29.81 -23.70
C ALA A 271 -18.04 -28.57 -22.95
N VAL A 272 -17.22 -28.77 -21.92
CA VAL A 272 -16.62 -27.73 -21.07
C VAL A 272 -15.11 -27.93 -21.03
N VAL A 273 -14.36 -26.82 -21.12
CA VAL A 273 -12.91 -26.79 -20.83
C VAL A 273 -12.68 -25.80 -19.70
N LEU A 274 -11.90 -26.19 -18.70
CA LEU A 274 -11.52 -25.36 -17.56
C LEU A 274 -10.00 -25.23 -17.45
N ARG A 275 -9.57 -24.12 -16.87
CA ARG A 275 -8.17 -23.79 -16.60
C ARG A 275 -8.04 -23.05 -15.29
N LEU A 276 -7.02 -23.39 -14.52
CA LEU A 276 -6.57 -22.64 -13.36
C LEU A 276 -5.32 -21.84 -13.74
N VAL A 277 -5.39 -20.52 -13.65
CA VAL A 277 -4.33 -19.61 -14.12
C VAL A 277 -3.81 -18.77 -12.97
N GLU A 278 -2.51 -18.83 -12.69
CA GLU A 278 -1.89 -18.01 -11.65
C GLU A 278 -1.98 -16.51 -12.02
N VAL A 279 -2.43 -15.66 -11.09
CA VAL A 279 -2.65 -14.22 -11.36
C VAL A 279 -1.32 -13.53 -11.68
N ASN A 280 -0.26 -13.85 -10.95
CA ASN A 280 1.03 -13.15 -10.97
C ASN A 280 1.77 -13.38 -12.29
N THR A 281 1.88 -14.64 -12.68
CA THR A 281 2.73 -15.07 -13.79
C THR A 281 1.93 -15.27 -15.07
N GLY A 282 0.62 -15.52 -14.97
CA GLY A 282 -0.21 -15.96 -16.09
C GLY A 282 0.02 -17.42 -16.49
N LEU A 283 0.69 -18.20 -15.64
CA LEU A 283 0.92 -19.63 -15.85
C LEU A 283 -0.37 -20.42 -15.69
N VAL A 284 -0.58 -21.39 -16.59
CA VAL A 284 -1.67 -22.36 -16.47
C VAL A 284 -1.21 -23.48 -15.52
N LEU A 285 -1.74 -23.49 -14.31
CA LEU A 285 -1.39 -24.44 -13.25
C LEU A 285 -2.11 -25.78 -13.43
N TRP A 286 -3.32 -25.75 -13.99
CA TRP A 286 -4.14 -26.93 -14.24
C TRP A 286 -5.08 -26.67 -15.41
N MET A 287 -5.39 -27.71 -16.18
CA MET A 287 -6.30 -27.64 -17.31
C MET A 287 -6.98 -29.00 -17.53
N GLN A 288 -8.29 -28.98 -17.82
CA GLN A 288 -9.06 -30.20 -18.09
C GLN A 288 -10.16 -29.94 -19.11
N THR A 289 -10.46 -30.95 -19.92
CA THR A 289 -11.58 -30.94 -20.88
C THR A 289 -12.56 -32.07 -20.59
N SER A 290 -13.84 -31.84 -20.86
CA SER A 290 -14.85 -32.90 -20.88
C SER A 290 -15.07 -33.43 -22.30
N ASN A 291 -15.26 -34.74 -22.45
CA ASN A 291 -15.75 -35.31 -23.71
C ASN A 291 -17.15 -34.75 -24.04
N GLY A 292 -17.40 -34.44 -25.31
CA GLY A 292 -18.71 -33.98 -25.77
C GLY A 292 -19.77 -35.04 -25.51
N ARG A 293 -20.81 -34.68 -24.76
CA ARG A 293 -21.93 -35.57 -24.44
C ARG A 293 -23.16 -35.19 -25.26
N ARG A 294 -23.72 -36.20 -25.93
CA ARG A 294 -24.94 -36.05 -26.73
C ARG A 294 -26.18 -35.91 -25.85
N VAL A 295 -26.99 -34.90 -26.13
CA VAL A 295 -28.27 -34.59 -25.48
C VAL A 295 -29.39 -35.20 -26.33
N TRP A 296 -30.00 -36.27 -25.83
CA TRP A 296 -31.08 -36.98 -26.54
C TRP A 296 -32.48 -36.43 -26.20
N ARG A 297 -32.59 -35.78 -25.04
CA ARG A 297 -33.79 -35.05 -24.62
C ARG A 297 -33.38 -33.76 -23.90
N HIS A 298 -33.95 -32.64 -24.31
CA HIS A 298 -33.61 -31.31 -23.78
C HIS A 298 -34.01 -31.12 -22.30
N ASP A 299 -35.01 -31.84 -21.80
CA ASP A 299 -35.40 -31.84 -20.38
C ASP A 299 -34.34 -32.47 -19.45
N LYS A 300 -33.38 -33.23 -20.01
CA LYS A 300 -32.27 -33.88 -19.30
C LYS A 300 -30.94 -33.12 -19.40
N MET A 301 -30.95 -31.91 -19.93
CA MET A 301 -29.77 -31.08 -20.15
C MET A 301 -29.02 -30.74 -18.84
N SER A 302 -29.76 -30.47 -17.76
CA SER A 302 -29.18 -30.18 -16.44
C SER A 302 -28.53 -31.40 -15.77
N ASP A 303 -29.09 -32.61 -15.98
CA ASP A 303 -28.49 -33.87 -15.49
C ASP A 303 -27.15 -34.17 -16.20
N ILE A 304 -27.06 -33.88 -17.50
CA ILE A 304 -25.84 -34.04 -18.29
C ILE A 304 -24.77 -33.03 -17.84
N VAL A 305 -25.15 -31.76 -17.64
CA VAL A 305 -24.27 -30.72 -17.08
C VAL A 305 -23.76 -31.12 -15.72
N ALA A 306 -24.62 -31.62 -14.82
CA ALA A 306 -24.22 -32.08 -13.49
C ALA A 306 -23.14 -33.18 -13.58
N GLY A 307 -23.31 -34.16 -14.48
CA GLY A 307 -22.33 -35.21 -14.68
C GLY A 307 -21.00 -34.74 -15.29
N VAL A 308 -21.02 -33.74 -16.16
CA VAL A 308 -19.80 -33.13 -16.73
C VAL A 308 -19.05 -32.32 -15.67
N VAL A 309 -19.77 -31.47 -14.94
CA VAL A 309 -19.20 -30.64 -13.86
C VAL A 309 -18.60 -31.51 -12.77
N ALA A 310 -19.31 -32.55 -12.32
CA ALA A 310 -18.82 -33.46 -11.28
C ALA A 310 -17.46 -34.09 -11.64
N GLY A 311 -17.31 -34.57 -12.88
CA GLY A 311 -16.03 -35.15 -13.33
C GLY A 311 -14.91 -34.12 -13.43
N LEU A 312 -15.19 -32.89 -13.84
CA LEU A 312 -14.18 -31.82 -13.91
C LEU A 312 -13.71 -31.39 -12.52
N THR A 313 -14.63 -31.27 -11.56
CA THR A 313 -14.30 -30.90 -10.19
C THR A 313 -13.58 -32.01 -9.44
N GLU A 314 -13.91 -33.27 -9.72
CA GLU A 314 -13.19 -34.42 -9.18
C GLU A 314 -11.73 -34.42 -9.64
N ASN A 315 -11.47 -34.16 -10.93
CA ASN A 315 -10.11 -34.04 -11.46
C ASN A 315 -9.35 -32.82 -10.88
N LEU A 316 -10.04 -31.72 -10.63
CA LEU A 316 -9.46 -30.54 -9.99
C LEU A 316 -9.12 -30.80 -8.50
N ALA A 317 -9.98 -31.55 -7.81
CA ALA A 317 -9.75 -31.98 -6.44
C ALA A 317 -8.59 -32.98 -6.36
N GLN A 318 -8.52 -33.92 -7.29
CA GLN A 318 -7.38 -34.84 -7.44
C GLN A 318 -6.09 -34.08 -7.70
N PHE A 319 -6.09 -33.06 -8.57
CA PHE A 319 -4.92 -32.20 -8.76
C PHE A 319 -4.47 -31.51 -7.46
N GLY A 320 -5.39 -31.02 -6.63
CA GLY A 320 -5.07 -30.48 -5.30
C GLY A 320 -4.54 -31.55 -4.33
N ALA A 321 -5.08 -32.77 -4.40
CA ALA A 321 -4.76 -33.89 -3.52
C ALA A 321 -3.43 -34.59 -3.86
N GLU A 322 -3.16 -34.87 -5.14
CA GLU A 322 -1.94 -35.51 -5.66
C GLU A 322 -0.68 -34.72 -5.29
N VAL A 323 -0.79 -33.39 -5.26
CA VAL A 323 0.28 -32.47 -4.88
C VAL A 323 0.59 -32.55 -3.36
N ALA A 324 -0.33 -33.08 -2.54
CA ALA A 324 -0.22 -33.15 -1.08
C ALA A 324 0.07 -34.56 -0.52
N GLU A 325 0.25 -35.58 -1.37
CA GLU A 325 -0.11 -36.97 -1.03
C GLU A 325 1.00 -37.87 -0.46
N THR A 326 2.28 -37.48 -0.48
CA THR A 326 3.36 -38.37 -0.04
C THR A 326 3.30 -38.73 1.45
N ALA A 327 2.70 -37.88 2.29
CA ALA A 327 2.58 -38.12 3.74
C ALA A 327 1.24 -38.78 4.15
N LEU A 328 0.19 -38.69 3.34
CA LEU A 328 -1.15 -39.20 3.67
C LEU A 328 -1.29 -40.70 3.40
N THR A 329 -0.55 -41.22 2.42
CA THR A 329 -0.52 -42.64 2.07
C THR A 329 0.03 -43.51 3.21
N GLU A 330 1.09 -43.05 3.89
CA GLU A 330 1.62 -43.71 5.09
C GLU A 330 0.64 -43.66 6.27
N LEU A 331 0.04 -42.49 6.53
CA LEU A 331 -0.96 -42.30 7.58
C LEU A 331 -2.20 -43.18 7.37
N ARG A 332 -2.64 -43.35 6.12
CA ARG A 332 -3.76 -44.22 5.75
C ARG A 332 -3.43 -45.70 5.97
N ALA A 333 -2.20 -46.12 5.65
CA ALA A 333 -1.76 -47.49 5.90
C ALA A 333 -1.65 -47.82 7.41
N GLN A 334 -1.44 -46.80 8.25
CA GLN A 334 -1.33 -46.93 9.70
C GLN A 334 -2.68 -46.78 10.45
N ALA A 335 -3.74 -46.33 9.79
CA ALA A 335 -5.05 -46.12 10.40
C ALA A 335 -5.82 -47.45 10.58
N THR A 336 -5.58 -48.15 11.70
CA THR A 336 -6.20 -49.45 12.00
C THR A 336 -7.32 -49.40 13.03
N ASP A 337 -7.41 -48.31 13.82
CA ASP A 337 -8.41 -48.09 14.86
C ASP A 337 -9.09 -46.72 14.68
N GLY A 338 -10.14 -46.42 15.46
CA GLY A 338 -10.88 -45.19 15.26
C GLY A 338 -10.04 -43.93 15.53
N MET A 339 -9.03 -44.00 16.40
CA MET A 339 -8.08 -42.91 16.63
C MET A 339 -7.15 -42.69 15.42
N GLY A 340 -6.66 -43.75 14.79
CA GLY A 340 -5.88 -43.69 13.55
C GLY A 340 -6.67 -43.09 12.41
N TRP A 341 -7.94 -43.50 12.24
CA TRP A 341 -8.86 -42.90 11.27
C TRP A 341 -9.18 -41.44 11.58
N ALA A 342 -9.33 -41.07 12.85
CA ALA A 342 -9.55 -39.68 13.25
C ALA A 342 -8.31 -38.80 12.98
N LYS A 343 -7.09 -39.31 13.20
CA LYS A 343 -5.85 -38.61 12.83
C LYS A 343 -5.73 -38.42 11.32
N LEU A 344 -6.07 -39.44 10.55
CA LEU A 344 -6.14 -39.36 9.09
C LEU A 344 -7.17 -38.31 8.65
N GLY A 345 -8.37 -38.33 9.24
CA GLY A 345 -9.42 -37.34 9.01
C GLY A 345 -8.95 -35.92 9.32
N LYS A 346 -8.24 -35.70 10.43
CA LYS A 346 -7.64 -34.39 10.77
C LYS A 346 -6.58 -33.97 9.74
N ALA A 347 -5.76 -34.90 9.27
CA ALA A 347 -4.75 -34.64 8.25
C ALA A 347 -5.37 -34.28 6.89
N PHE A 348 -6.49 -34.92 6.52
CA PHE A 348 -7.31 -34.54 5.36
C PHE A 348 -7.97 -33.18 5.57
N LEU A 349 -8.55 -32.92 6.73
CA LEU A 349 -9.20 -31.65 7.07
C LEU A 349 -8.23 -30.46 7.01
N GLN A 350 -7.01 -30.62 7.54
CA GLN A 350 -5.96 -29.60 7.48
C GLN A 350 -5.50 -29.29 6.05
N ARG A 351 -5.55 -30.29 5.16
CA ARG A 351 -5.25 -30.14 3.73
C ARG A 351 -6.46 -29.67 2.91
N GLY A 352 -7.60 -29.43 3.57
CA GLY A 352 -8.83 -29.06 2.90
C GLY A 352 -9.32 -30.16 1.98
N LEU A 353 -9.26 -31.43 2.38
CA LEU A 353 -9.82 -32.56 1.65
C LEU A 353 -11.09 -33.01 2.38
N LEU A 354 -12.13 -32.17 2.36
CA LEU A 354 -13.27 -32.29 3.28
C LEU A 354 -14.05 -33.59 3.12
N ARG A 355 -14.27 -34.09 1.89
CA ARG A 355 -14.92 -35.40 1.68
C ARG A 355 -14.11 -36.55 2.26
N GLN A 356 -12.80 -36.60 1.99
CA GLN A 356 -11.92 -37.66 2.52
C GLN A 356 -11.79 -37.57 4.04
N ALA A 357 -11.80 -36.34 4.58
CA ALA A 357 -11.84 -36.09 6.01
C ALA A 357 -13.15 -36.63 6.61
N GLU A 358 -14.28 -36.35 5.98
CA GLU A 358 -15.60 -36.83 6.39
C GLU A 358 -15.66 -38.37 6.41
N GLU A 359 -15.26 -39.03 5.32
CA GLU A 359 -15.20 -40.50 5.25
C GLU A 359 -14.30 -41.09 6.33
N ALA A 360 -13.15 -40.47 6.58
CA ALA A 360 -12.22 -40.91 7.63
C ALA A 360 -12.81 -40.69 9.04
N PHE A 361 -13.53 -39.59 9.27
CA PHE A 361 -14.21 -39.33 10.54
C PHE A 361 -15.43 -40.23 10.74
N GLU A 362 -16.22 -40.52 9.71
CA GLU A 362 -17.31 -41.50 9.76
C GLU A 362 -16.78 -42.89 10.09
N THR A 363 -15.67 -43.29 9.46
CA THR A 363 -14.98 -44.54 9.78
C THR A 363 -14.46 -44.54 11.22
N ALA A 364 -13.92 -43.42 11.69
CA ALA A 364 -13.49 -43.26 13.08
C ALA A 364 -14.66 -43.34 14.08
N MET A 365 -15.86 -42.88 13.72
CA MET A 365 -17.06 -43.02 14.54
C MET A 365 -17.62 -44.46 14.56
N ALA A 366 -17.35 -45.25 13.52
CA ALA A 366 -17.75 -46.65 13.46
C ALA A 366 -16.80 -47.61 14.22
N LEU A 367 -15.61 -47.14 14.61
CA LEU A 367 -14.57 -47.91 15.28
C LEU A 367 -14.34 -47.44 16.72
N GLU A 368 -13.86 -48.33 17.59
CA GLU A 368 -13.58 -47.97 18.98
C GLU A 368 -12.41 -46.98 19.10
N GLY A 369 -12.59 -45.96 19.97
CA GLY A 369 -11.63 -44.87 20.20
C GLY A 369 -11.67 -43.80 19.12
N GLY A 370 -11.76 -42.51 19.47
CA GLY A 370 -11.73 -41.41 18.48
C GLY A 370 -13.09 -40.79 18.12
N HIS A 371 -14.19 -41.21 18.75
CA HIS A 371 -15.54 -40.67 18.50
C HIS A 371 -15.62 -39.15 18.73
N ALA A 372 -15.05 -38.63 19.82
CA ALA A 372 -15.04 -37.19 20.10
C ALA A 372 -14.23 -36.39 19.06
N VAL A 373 -13.06 -36.91 18.66
CA VAL A 373 -12.23 -36.32 17.60
C VAL A 373 -13.00 -36.27 16.29
N ALA A 374 -13.64 -37.37 15.92
CA ALA A 374 -14.44 -37.47 14.71
C ALA A 374 -15.65 -36.55 14.70
N GLN A 375 -16.44 -36.50 15.77
CA GLN A 375 -17.56 -35.57 15.93
C GLN A 375 -17.10 -34.11 15.79
N SER A 376 -15.94 -33.76 16.35
CA SER A 376 -15.38 -32.41 16.20
C SER A 376 -14.90 -32.11 14.79
N GLY A 377 -14.34 -33.11 14.11
CA GLY A 377 -13.91 -33.05 12.73
C GLY A 377 -15.08 -32.81 11.79
N ILE A 378 -16.18 -33.55 11.98
CA ILE A 378 -17.45 -33.36 11.26
C ILE A 378 -18.01 -31.96 11.51
N GLY A 379 -18.02 -31.49 12.77
CA GLY A 379 -18.44 -30.12 13.09
C GLY A 379 -17.65 -29.06 12.32
N GLN A 380 -16.33 -29.20 12.25
CA GLN A 380 -15.48 -28.31 11.45
C GLN A 380 -15.73 -28.41 9.94
N ILE A 381 -15.98 -29.62 9.42
CA ILE A 381 -16.33 -29.82 8.01
C ILE A 381 -17.61 -29.07 7.66
N ILE A 382 -18.64 -29.16 8.52
CA ILE A 382 -19.91 -28.46 8.34
C ILE A 382 -19.69 -26.93 8.30
N LEU A 383 -18.88 -26.40 9.23
CA LEU A 383 -18.53 -24.96 9.24
C LEU A 383 -17.81 -24.55 7.96
N ARG A 384 -16.83 -25.33 7.49
CA ARG A 384 -16.05 -25.03 6.27
C ARG A 384 -16.88 -25.11 4.99
N ARG A 385 -17.87 -26.00 4.92
CA ARG A 385 -18.80 -26.11 3.78
C ARG A 385 -19.86 -25.01 3.75
N GLY A 386 -19.89 -24.11 4.75
CA GLY A 386 -20.97 -23.15 4.90
C GLY A 386 -22.32 -23.80 5.22
N GLY A 387 -22.30 -25.00 5.81
CA GLY A 387 -23.50 -25.72 6.25
C GLY A 387 -24.20 -25.02 7.42
N ASP A 388 -25.35 -25.57 7.82
CA ASP A 388 -26.12 -25.01 8.94
C ASP A 388 -25.26 -24.92 10.21
N PHE A 389 -25.09 -23.68 10.67
CA PHE A 389 -24.28 -23.34 11.84
C PHE A 389 -24.75 -24.08 13.08
N ASN A 390 -26.08 -24.26 13.26
CA ASN A 390 -26.62 -24.99 14.40
C ASN A 390 -26.22 -26.47 14.37
N THR A 391 -26.25 -27.08 13.18
CA THR A 391 -25.83 -28.48 13.00
C THR A 391 -24.35 -28.67 13.32
N ALA A 392 -23.48 -27.72 12.93
CA ALA A 392 -22.07 -27.74 13.33
C ALA A 392 -21.89 -27.64 14.86
N LEU A 393 -22.61 -26.73 15.52
CA LEU A 393 -22.57 -26.58 16.97
C LEU A 393 -23.05 -27.84 17.69
N VAL A 394 -24.06 -28.54 17.16
CA VAL A 394 -24.52 -29.82 17.70
C VAL A 394 -23.43 -30.88 17.62
N ALA A 395 -22.74 -31.01 16.49
CA ALA A 395 -21.64 -31.97 16.34
C ALA A 395 -20.47 -31.66 17.30
N LEU A 396 -20.09 -30.40 17.43
CA LEU A 396 -19.02 -29.95 18.35
C LEU A 396 -19.39 -30.13 19.83
N ARG A 397 -20.65 -29.86 20.23
CA ARG A 397 -21.15 -30.14 21.58
C ARG A 397 -21.27 -31.65 21.85
N GLY A 398 -21.58 -32.42 20.81
CA GLY A 398 -21.56 -33.88 20.84
C GLY A 398 -20.17 -34.40 21.20
N ALA A 399 -19.12 -33.87 20.59
CA ALA A 399 -17.74 -34.22 20.92
C ALA A 399 -17.40 -33.98 22.40
N ILE A 400 -17.83 -32.85 22.95
CA ILE A 400 -17.68 -32.52 24.38
C ILE A 400 -18.46 -33.47 25.28
N THR A 401 -19.67 -33.86 24.87
CA THR A 401 -20.50 -34.79 25.64
C THR A 401 -19.88 -36.19 25.66
N THR A 402 -19.32 -36.61 24.53
CA THR A 402 -18.63 -37.91 24.37
C THR A 402 -17.32 -37.96 25.15
N ASP A 403 -16.53 -36.89 25.08
CA ASP A 403 -15.28 -36.76 25.84
C ASP A 403 -15.13 -35.32 26.38
N PRO A 404 -15.49 -35.09 27.67
CA PRO A 404 -15.34 -33.79 28.30
C PRO A 404 -13.89 -33.31 28.47
N THR A 405 -12.90 -34.18 28.25
CA THR A 405 -11.47 -33.86 28.33
C THR A 405 -10.87 -33.48 26.97
N TYR A 406 -11.64 -33.62 25.88
CA TYR A 406 -11.19 -33.27 24.54
C TYR A 406 -11.29 -31.76 24.29
N LEU A 407 -10.24 -31.04 24.71
CA LEU A 407 -10.16 -29.57 24.72
C LEU A 407 -10.26 -28.92 23.34
N GLU A 408 -9.88 -29.64 22.29
CA GLU A 408 -9.91 -29.17 20.90
C GLU A 408 -11.35 -28.84 20.47
N ALA A 409 -12.36 -29.62 20.93
CA ALA A 409 -13.77 -29.34 20.64
C ALA A 409 -14.28 -28.04 21.29
N TYR A 410 -13.83 -27.72 22.51
CA TYR A 410 -14.12 -26.44 23.15
C TYR A 410 -13.55 -25.27 22.34
N CYS A 411 -12.31 -25.42 21.86
CA CYS A 411 -11.65 -24.41 21.04
C CYS A 411 -12.32 -24.23 19.67
N PHE A 412 -12.76 -25.32 19.03
CA PHE A 412 -13.51 -25.20 17.77
C PHE A 412 -14.88 -24.55 17.96
N LEU A 413 -15.57 -24.79 19.08
CA LEU A 413 -16.78 -24.01 19.42
C LEU A 413 -16.44 -22.54 19.61
N ALA A 414 -15.41 -22.24 20.41
CA ALA A 414 -14.99 -20.86 20.67
C ALA A 414 -14.66 -20.11 19.37
N GLN A 415 -13.90 -20.75 18.47
CA GLN A 415 -13.59 -20.21 17.15
C GLN A 415 -14.83 -20.02 16.29
N ALA A 416 -15.75 -21.00 16.26
CA ALA A 416 -16.97 -20.91 15.47
C ALA A 416 -17.87 -19.75 15.89
N TYR A 417 -17.96 -19.48 17.21
CA TYR A 417 -18.66 -18.32 17.74
C TYR A 417 -17.92 -17.01 17.44
N LEU A 418 -16.58 -16.99 17.54
CA LEU A 418 -15.76 -15.83 17.18
C LEU A 418 -15.92 -15.44 15.69
N ASP A 419 -15.89 -16.42 14.78
CA ASP A 419 -16.03 -16.21 13.33
C ASP A 419 -17.40 -15.63 12.94
N ARG A 420 -18.42 -15.81 13.80
CA ARG A 420 -19.77 -15.27 13.64
C ARG A 420 -20.05 -14.05 14.52
N ASP A 421 -19.03 -13.55 15.22
CA ASP A 421 -19.09 -12.42 16.18
C ASP A 421 -20.16 -12.59 17.29
N MET A 422 -20.35 -13.82 17.75
CA MET A 422 -21.35 -14.20 18.76
C MET A 422 -20.72 -14.36 20.16
N SER A 423 -21.39 -13.86 21.20
CA SER A 423 -20.86 -13.63 22.57
C SER A 423 -20.41 -14.89 23.32
N GLU A 424 -20.83 -16.07 22.90
CA GLU A 424 -20.55 -17.32 23.61
C GLU A 424 -19.14 -17.89 23.39
N GLY A 425 -18.36 -17.33 22.46
CA GLY A 425 -17.02 -17.82 22.12
C GLY A 425 -16.04 -17.78 23.30
N GLU A 426 -16.03 -16.68 24.05
CA GLU A 426 -15.17 -16.51 25.23
C GLU A 426 -15.38 -17.63 26.26
N ARG A 427 -16.65 -17.96 26.53
CA ARG A 427 -17.02 -18.96 27.54
C ARG A 427 -16.39 -20.31 27.23
N TYR A 428 -16.46 -20.79 25.99
CA TYR A 428 -15.92 -22.10 25.63
C TYR A 428 -14.39 -22.13 25.70
N ALA A 429 -13.71 -21.04 25.32
CA ALA A 429 -12.25 -20.95 25.49
C ALA A 429 -11.85 -20.95 26.98
N LEU A 430 -12.59 -20.25 27.84
CA LEU A 430 -12.40 -20.29 29.29
C LEU A 430 -12.68 -21.68 29.88
N GLU A 431 -13.72 -22.38 29.40
CA GLU A 431 -14.03 -23.75 29.81
C GLU A 431 -12.91 -24.75 29.43
N ALA A 432 -12.24 -24.56 28.29
CA ALA A 432 -11.05 -25.34 27.94
C ALA A 432 -9.91 -25.09 28.92
N LEU A 433 -9.67 -23.83 29.29
CA LEU A 433 -8.60 -23.43 30.22
C LEU A 433 -8.89 -23.80 31.68
N GLN A 434 -10.15 -23.90 32.08
CA GLN A 434 -10.52 -24.45 33.40
C GLN A 434 -10.11 -25.92 33.53
N ARG A 435 -10.10 -26.67 32.42
CA ARG A 435 -9.70 -28.08 32.38
C ARG A 435 -8.19 -28.23 32.26
N ASP A 436 -7.57 -27.44 31.38
CA ASP A 436 -6.12 -27.39 31.23
C ASP A 436 -5.65 -25.96 30.93
N PRO A 437 -5.08 -25.26 31.92
CA PRO A 437 -4.51 -23.92 31.74
C PRO A 437 -3.30 -23.88 30.78
N SER A 438 -2.69 -25.02 30.46
CA SER A 438 -1.55 -25.12 29.54
C SER A 438 -1.95 -25.38 28.08
N TYR A 439 -3.25 -25.46 27.79
CA TYR A 439 -3.75 -25.68 26.43
C TYR A 439 -3.62 -24.39 25.59
N SER A 440 -2.55 -24.32 24.80
CA SER A 440 -2.15 -23.10 24.08
C SER A 440 -3.26 -22.57 23.16
N LEU A 441 -3.91 -23.41 22.36
CA LEU A 441 -4.95 -22.97 21.41
C LEU A 441 -6.07 -22.14 22.05
N ALA A 442 -6.48 -22.45 23.29
CA ALA A 442 -7.51 -21.68 24.00
C ALA A 442 -7.03 -20.25 24.34
N TRP A 443 -5.77 -20.08 24.73
CA TRP A 443 -5.18 -18.75 24.93
C TRP A 443 -5.09 -17.95 23.63
N ARG A 444 -4.79 -18.59 22.50
CA ARG A 444 -4.80 -17.94 21.18
C ARG A 444 -6.19 -17.41 20.83
N ILE A 445 -7.21 -18.25 20.99
CA ILE A 445 -8.60 -17.88 20.70
C ILE A 445 -9.08 -16.76 21.61
N LEU A 446 -8.74 -16.78 22.91
CA LEU A 446 -9.01 -15.65 23.79
C LEU A 446 -8.30 -14.38 23.35
N GLY A 447 -7.05 -14.49 22.88
CA GLY A 447 -6.32 -13.37 22.31
C GLY A 447 -7.03 -12.78 21.08
N ASP A 448 -7.47 -13.64 20.16
CA ASP A 448 -8.21 -13.26 18.96
C ASP A 448 -9.60 -12.67 19.31
N TRP A 449 -10.26 -13.24 20.31
CA TRP A 449 -11.52 -12.75 20.87
C TRP A 449 -11.39 -11.35 21.45
N PHE A 450 -10.45 -11.14 22.37
CA PHE A 450 -10.20 -9.82 22.94
C PHE A 450 -9.69 -8.84 21.89
N LEU A 451 -8.96 -9.30 20.88
CA LEU A 451 -8.48 -8.47 19.78
C LEU A 451 -9.62 -8.00 18.86
N SER A 452 -10.52 -8.90 18.46
CA SER A 452 -11.74 -8.53 17.71
C SER A 452 -12.62 -7.61 18.54
N ARG A 453 -12.48 -7.72 19.86
CA ARG A 453 -13.14 -6.88 20.84
C ARG A 453 -12.37 -5.62 21.28
N GLU A 454 -11.30 -5.23 20.59
CA GLU A 454 -10.45 -4.06 20.93
C GLU A 454 -10.01 -3.97 22.40
N GLN A 455 -10.12 -5.07 23.13
CA GLN A 455 -9.73 -5.23 24.51
C GLN A 455 -8.23 -5.53 24.53
N ASP A 456 -7.44 -4.53 24.12
CA ASP A 456 -6.02 -4.68 23.85
C ASP A 456 -5.24 -5.22 25.05
N ARG A 457 -5.65 -4.89 26.29
CA ARG A 457 -4.95 -5.35 27.50
C ARG A 457 -5.18 -6.83 27.75
N GLU A 458 -6.42 -7.27 27.61
CA GLU A 458 -6.85 -8.65 27.75
C GLU A 458 -6.28 -9.50 26.61
N ALA A 459 -6.28 -8.99 25.38
CA ALA A 459 -5.65 -9.61 24.22
C ALA A 459 -4.14 -9.80 24.44
N ARG A 460 -3.46 -8.76 24.93
CA ARG A 460 -2.04 -8.85 25.31
C ARG A 460 -1.83 -9.99 26.31
N ASP A 461 -2.60 -10.03 27.40
CA ASP A 461 -2.41 -11.01 28.46
C ASP A 461 -2.65 -12.45 27.97
N ALA A 462 -3.66 -12.66 27.13
CA ALA A 462 -3.96 -13.96 26.52
C ALA A 462 -2.84 -14.40 25.55
N TYR A 463 -2.43 -13.53 24.62
CA TYR A 463 -1.32 -13.83 23.71
C TYR A 463 0.02 -14.02 24.43
N GLN A 464 0.28 -13.32 25.54
CA GLN A 464 1.48 -13.55 26.33
C GLN A 464 1.51 -14.96 26.95
N LYS A 465 0.37 -15.44 27.45
CA LYS A 465 0.25 -16.81 27.95
C LYS A 465 0.41 -17.83 26.83
N TYR A 466 -0.15 -17.55 25.65
CA TYR A 466 0.09 -18.35 24.45
C TYR A 466 1.59 -18.41 24.11
N MET A 467 2.26 -17.28 23.98
CA MET A 467 3.69 -17.18 23.62
C MET A 467 4.62 -17.79 24.67
N ALA A 468 4.17 -17.97 25.91
CA ALA A 468 4.92 -18.70 26.93
C ALA A 468 4.88 -20.22 26.70
N LEU A 469 3.84 -20.73 26.04
CA LEU A 469 3.65 -22.13 25.69
C LEU A 469 4.23 -22.43 24.29
N GLU A 470 4.02 -21.52 23.33
CA GLU A 470 4.43 -21.63 21.93
C GLU A 470 5.34 -20.44 21.52
N PRO A 471 6.61 -20.42 21.96
CA PRO A 471 7.49 -19.25 21.83
C PRO A 471 7.92 -18.92 20.39
N ASP A 472 7.75 -19.85 19.45
CA ASP A 472 8.24 -19.74 18.08
C ASP A 472 7.16 -19.42 17.04
N ASP A 473 5.91 -19.25 17.45
CA ASP A 473 4.79 -18.89 16.58
C ASP A 473 4.90 -17.44 16.11
N VAL A 474 5.25 -17.27 14.83
CA VAL A 474 5.42 -15.96 14.20
C VAL A 474 4.08 -15.25 14.02
N GLU A 475 3.02 -15.98 13.69
CA GLU A 475 1.70 -15.40 13.43
C GLU A 475 1.15 -14.75 14.69
N VAL A 476 1.19 -15.47 15.82
CA VAL A 476 0.76 -14.93 17.11
C VAL A 476 1.71 -13.86 17.62
N ALA A 477 3.03 -13.99 17.39
CA ALA A 477 3.98 -12.92 17.71
C ALA A 477 3.68 -11.63 16.92
N GLN A 478 3.21 -11.73 15.67
CA GLN A 478 2.79 -10.57 14.88
C GLN A 478 1.51 -9.94 15.41
N ARG A 479 0.49 -10.75 15.74
CA ARG A 479 -0.77 -10.31 16.36
C ARG A 479 -0.52 -9.61 17.70
N LEU A 480 0.27 -10.23 18.57
CA LEU A 480 0.72 -9.62 19.83
C LEU A 480 1.51 -8.33 19.56
N GLY A 481 2.39 -8.33 18.55
CA GLY A 481 3.13 -7.14 18.14
C GLY A 481 2.26 -5.93 17.80
N ARG A 482 1.16 -6.15 17.06
CA ARG A 482 0.16 -5.12 16.76
C ARG A 482 -0.45 -4.56 18.05
N VAL A 483 -0.89 -5.44 18.94
CA VAL A 483 -1.48 -5.06 20.24
C VAL A 483 -0.47 -4.27 21.09
N LEU A 484 0.77 -4.75 21.21
CA LEU A 484 1.82 -4.09 21.98
C LEU A 484 2.19 -2.72 21.40
N LEU A 485 2.16 -2.55 20.08
CA LEU A 485 2.33 -1.25 19.46
C LEU A 485 1.19 -0.30 19.87
N ARG A 486 -0.07 -0.71 19.82
CA ARG A 486 -1.23 0.11 20.27
C ARG A 486 -1.12 0.49 21.74
N LEU A 487 -0.78 -0.47 22.59
CA LEU A 487 -0.55 -0.27 24.03
C LEU A 487 0.74 0.51 24.35
N LYS A 488 1.62 0.72 23.37
CA LYS A 488 2.96 1.32 23.51
C LYS A 488 3.87 0.54 24.48
N ASP A 489 3.64 -0.76 24.63
CA ASP A 489 4.43 -1.64 25.48
C ASP A 489 5.65 -2.18 24.72
N TYR A 490 6.58 -1.26 24.44
CA TYR A 490 7.77 -1.54 23.65
C TYR A 490 8.76 -2.48 24.35
N ALA A 491 8.71 -2.54 25.68
CA ALA A 491 9.56 -3.43 26.47
C ALA A 491 9.22 -4.90 26.21
N LEU A 492 7.93 -5.23 26.10
CA LEU A 492 7.50 -6.58 25.72
C LEU A 492 7.85 -6.92 24.27
N ILE A 493 7.81 -5.96 23.34
CA ILE A 493 8.29 -6.18 21.96
C ILE A 493 9.77 -6.59 21.97
N ASP A 494 10.60 -5.90 22.75
CA ASP A 494 12.02 -6.23 22.87
C ASP A 494 12.29 -7.57 23.56
N ARG A 495 11.41 -7.98 24.48
CA ARG A 495 11.52 -9.24 25.23
C ARG A 495 11.01 -10.46 24.47
N LEU A 496 9.88 -10.35 23.78
CA LEU A 496 9.16 -11.49 23.19
C LEU A 496 9.31 -11.57 21.67
N ILE A 497 9.25 -10.44 20.96
CA ILE A 497 9.14 -10.43 19.49
C ILE A 497 10.51 -10.24 18.82
N ALA A 498 11.31 -9.29 19.32
CA ALA A 498 12.62 -9.01 18.75
C ALA A 498 13.60 -10.22 18.77
N PRO A 499 13.57 -11.14 19.75
CA PRO A 499 14.35 -12.37 19.68
C PRO A 499 13.91 -13.31 18.55
N ILE A 500 12.60 -13.54 18.38
CA ILE A 500 12.05 -14.40 17.32
C ILE A 500 12.43 -13.85 15.94
N GLN A 501 12.24 -12.54 15.73
CA GLN A 501 12.64 -11.87 14.50
C GLN A 501 14.14 -12.05 14.21
N ARG A 502 15.01 -12.02 15.24
CA ARG A 502 16.46 -12.20 15.08
C ARG A 502 16.83 -13.66 14.80
N ALA A 503 16.12 -14.61 15.37
CA ALA A 503 16.32 -16.04 15.16
C ALA A 503 15.83 -16.50 13.78
N LYS A 504 14.77 -15.89 13.26
CA LYS A 504 14.14 -16.18 11.96
C LYS A 504 14.19 -14.95 11.03
N PRO A 505 15.39 -14.49 10.62
CA PRO A 505 15.54 -13.26 9.82
C PRO A 505 14.86 -13.34 8.45
N GLU A 506 14.63 -14.53 7.91
CA GLU A 506 13.91 -14.81 6.66
C GLU A 506 12.41 -14.49 6.74
N VAL A 507 11.83 -14.50 7.94
CA VAL A 507 10.39 -14.22 8.13
C VAL A 507 10.16 -12.71 8.24
N ALA A 508 9.62 -12.13 7.16
CA ALA A 508 9.44 -10.69 7.03
C ALA A 508 8.38 -10.11 7.99
N ASP A 509 7.41 -10.91 8.44
CA ASP A 509 6.18 -10.47 9.12
C ASP A 509 6.41 -9.71 10.43
N LEU A 510 7.49 -10.03 11.15
CA LEU A 510 7.85 -9.40 12.42
C LEU A 510 8.73 -8.15 12.25
N VAL A 511 9.28 -7.92 11.05
CA VAL A 511 10.20 -6.80 10.80
C VAL A 511 9.49 -5.45 10.97
N PRO A 512 8.28 -5.22 10.41
CA PRO A 512 7.54 -3.98 10.62
C PRO A 512 7.22 -3.70 12.09
N VAL A 513 6.89 -4.72 12.89
CA VAL A 513 6.60 -4.55 14.32
C VAL A 513 7.80 -3.92 15.05
N VAL A 514 8.99 -4.47 14.84
CA VAL A 514 10.23 -3.97 15.45
C VAL A 514 10.63 -2.63 14.83
N ALA A 515 10.41 -2.42 13.53
CA ALA A 515 10.69 -1.15 12.85
C ALA A 515 9.83 0.00 13.39
N ILE A 516 8.52 -0.21 13.50
CA ILE A 516 7.55 0.76 14.04
C ILE A 516 7.84 1.05 15.51
N LYS A 517 8.19 0.03 16.30
CA LYS A 517 8.65 0.25 17.67
C LYS A 517 9.85 1.20 17.70
N ASN A 518 10.89 0.94 16.90
CA ASN A 518 12.08 1.78 16.83
C ASN A 518 11.75 3.20 16.33
N LEU A 519 10.82 3.34 15.39
CA LEU A 519 10.30 4.62 14.93
C LEU A 519 9.66 5.41 16.08
N ARG A 520 8.76 4.78 16.84
CA ARG A 520 8.04 5.42 17.97
C ARG A 520 8.95 5.75 19.16
N VAL A 521 10.01 4.97 19.41
CA VAL A 521 11.06 5.32 20.40
C VAL A 521 12.16 6.24 19.83
N LYS A 522 11.93 6.84 18.67
CA LYS A 522 12.82 7.83 18.01
C LYS A 522 14.19 7.29 17.60
N ARG A 523 14.34 5.98 17.44
CA ARG A 523 15.53 5.30 16.87
C ARG A 523 15.39 5.19 15.35
N TYR A 524 15.39 6.33 14.68
CA TYR A 524 15.09 6.43 13.24
C TYR A 524 16.06 5.66 12.34
N GLN A 525 17.33 5.53 12.74
CA GLN A 525 18.33 4.77 12.00
C GLN A 525 17.97 3.28 11.93
N GLU A 526 17.64 2.68 13.07
CA GLU A 526 17.22 1.29 13.13
C GLU A 526 15.89 1.07 12.41
N ALA A 527 14.93 1.98 12.58
CA ALA A 527 13.65 1.92 11.87
C ALA A 527 13.86 1.93 10.34
N THR A 528 14.71 2.83 9.83
CA THR A 528 15.05 2.91 8.40
C THR A 528 15.69 1.62 7.90
N ARG A 529 16.66 1.08 8.65
CA ARG A 529 17.35 -0.16 8.29
C ARG A 529 16.37 -1.34 8.22
N LEU A 530 15.47 -1.45 9.20
CA LEU A 530 14.49 -2.53 9.27
C LEU A 530 13.43 -2.43 8.17
N PHE A 531 12.87 -1.25 7.92
CA PHE A 531 11.92 -1.07 6.81
C PHE A 531 12.56 -1.35 5.45
N ASN A 532 13.78 -0.86 5.20
CA ASN A 532 14.47 -1.16 3.94
C ASN A 532 14.69 -2.67 3.77
N ARG A 533 15.06 -3.37 4.85
CA ARG A 533 15.19 -4.83 4.82
C ARG A 533 13.84 -5.50 4.54
N PHE A 534 12.78 -5.10 5.24
CA PHE A 534 11.43 -5.62 5.00
C PHE A 534 11.03 -5.48 3.53
N LEU A 535 11.22 -4.30 2.94
CA LEU A 535 10.92 -4.05 1.53
C LEU A 535 11.73 -4.95 0.58
N THR A 536 12.98 -5.30 0.92
CA THR A 536 13.76 -6.25 0.11
C THR A 536 13.30 -7.70 0.22
N GLN A 537 12.59 -8.08 1.28
CA GLN A 537 12.16 -9.45 1.56
C GLN A 537 10.75 -9.75 1.02
N VAL A 538 9.88 -8.75 0.96
CA VAL A 538 8.54 -8.92 0.40
C VAL A 538 8.55 -8.89 -1.13
N ASP A 539 7.53 -9.50 -1.72
CA ASP A 539 7.34 -9.52 -3.16
C ASP A 539 7.08 -8.12 -3.76
N HIS A 540 7.07 -8.03 -5.08
CA HIS A 540 6.90 -6.77 -5.80
C HIS A 540 5.52 -6.11 -5.58
N ARG A 541 4.47 -6.89 -5.29
CA ARG A 541 3.11 -6.36 -5.06
C ARG A 541 3.04 -5.70 -3.70
N GLU A 542 3.45 -6.42 -2.65
CA GLU A 542 3.46 -5.89 -1.29
C GLU A 542 4.43 -4.70 -1.21
N ARG A 543 5.62 -4.78 -1.81
CA ARG A 543 6.56 -3.63 -1.91
C ARG A 543 5.92 -2.42 -2.58
N GLY A 544 5.18 -2.63 -3.67
CA GLY A 544 4.52 -1.58 -4.43
C GLY A 544 3.61 -0.71 -3.57
N LEU A 545 2.94 -1.29 -2.56
CA LEU A 545 2.05 -0.57 -1.65
C LEU A 545 2.77 0.47 -0.77
N TYR A 546 4.03 0.21 -0.40
CA TYR A 546 4.84 1.12 0.42
C TYR A 546 5.55 2.18 -0.41
N GLU A 547 5.82 1.86 -1.68
CA GLU A 547 6.42 2.81 -2.62
C GLU A 547 5.37 3.69 -3.29
N ASP A 548 4.09 3.29 -3.27
CA ASP A 548 2.99 4.04 -3.84
C ASP A 548 2.69 5.34 -3.07
N ILE A 549 2.91 6.46 -3.74
CA ILE A 549 2.63 7.80 -3.22
C ILE A 549 1.28 8.34 -3.68
N THR A 550 0.52 7.66 -4.55
CA THR A 550 -0.73 8.16 -5.12
C THR A 550 -1.78 8.50 -4.05
N THR A 551 -1.72 7.81 -2.91
CA THR A 551 -2.59 8.02 -1.75
C THR A 551 -2.17 9.23 -0.88
N VAL A 552 -1.01 9.84 -1.12
CA VAL A 552 -0.49 10.96 -0.29
C VAL A 552 -0.06 12.19 -1.11
N ILE A 553 0.00 12.09 -2.44
CA ILE A 553 0.22 13.25 -3.31
C ILE A 553 -1.06 14.09 -3.46
N PRO A 554 -0.92 15.38 -3.80
CA PRO A 554 -2.04 16.23 -4.20
C PRO A 554 -2.72 15.71 -5.46
N GLU A 555 -4.04 15.91 -5.56
CA GLU A 555 -4.82 15.49 -6.73
C GLU A 555 -4.36 16.19 -8.03
N SER A 556 -3.85 17.42 -7.92
CA SER A 556 -3.26 18.17 -9.04
C SER A 556 -2.00 17.50 -9.62
N GLU A 557 -1.25 16.76 -8.81
CA GLU A 557 -0.01 16.07 -9.21
C GLU A 557 -0.23 14.60 -9.57
N ARG A 558 -1.37 14.02 -9.16
CA ARG A 558 -1.67 12.61 -9.36
C ARG A 558 -1.77 12.21 -10.83
N LYS A 559 -2.54 12.95 -11.63
CA LYS A 559 -2.68 12.66 -13.08
C LYS A 559 -1.34 12.78 -13.82
N PRO A 560 -0.55 13.87 -13.64
CA PRO A 560 0.81 13.94 -14.19
C PRO A 560 1.70 12.77 -13.77
N TYR A 561 1.71 12.42 -12.48
CA TYR A 561 2.53 11.32 -11.96
C TYR A 561 2.19 9.98 -12.63
N LEU A 562 0.89 9.65 -12.76
CA LEU A 562 0.46 8.42 -13.41
C LEU A 562 0.77 8.36 -14.91
N ALA A 563 0.98 9.52 -15.56
CA ALA A 563 1.37 9.60 -16.97
C ALA A 563 2.89 9.47 -17.20
N MET A 564 3.72 9.55 -16.14
CA MET A 564 5.18 9.44 -16.23
C MET A 564 5.64 7.99 -16.46
N GLN A 565 6.81 7.82 -17.09
CA GLN A 565 7.48 6.53 -17.18
C GLN A 565 8.00 6.08 -15.80
N GLU A 566 8.23 4.77 -15.58
CA GLU A 566 8.67 4.25 -14.28
C GLU A 566 9.94 4.93 -13.73
N VAL A 567 10.91 5.24 -14.60
CA VAL A 567 12.14 5.95 -14.21
C VAL A 567 11.83 7.37 -13.72
N GLU A 568 10.92 8.07 -14.40
CA GLU A 568 10.48 9.41 -14.04
C GLU A 568 9.66 9.39 -12.75
N GLN A 569 8.76 8.41 -12.60
CA GLN A 569 7.99 8.20 -11.37
C GLN A 569 8.93 7.96 -10.18
N LYS A 570 9.98 7.16 -10.34
CA LYS A 570 10.98 6.95 -9.28
C LYS A 570 11.66 8.25 -8.87
N VAL A 571 12.11 9.06 -9.83
CA VAL A 571 12.72 10.37 -9.54
C VAL A 571 11.73 11.30 -8.84
N PHE A 572 10.46 11.30 -9.29
CA PHE A 572 9.39 12.06 -8.66
C PHE A 572 9.15 11.60 -7.21
N ARG A 573 9.05 10.28 -6.96
CA ARG A 573 8.88 9.70 -5.62
C ARG A 573 10.01 10.10 -4.69
N ASP A 574 11.25 10.00 -5.17
CA ASP A 574 12.43 10.36 -4.37
C ASP A 574 12.44 11.85 -4.02
N ARG A 575 12.09 12.72 -4.97
CA ARG A 575 11.94 14.16 -4.72
C ARG A 575 10.80 14.45 -3.75
N PHE A 576 9.62 13.87 -3.97
CA PHE A 576 8.44 14.03 -3.13
C PHE A 576 8.75 13.75 -1.67
N TRP A 577 9.41 12.61 -1.40
CA TRP A 577 9.78 12.29 -0.03
C TRP A 577 10.76 13.31 0.56
N ARG A 578 11.80 13.72 -0.17
CA ARG A 578 12.76 14.73 0.30
C ARG A 578 12.10 16.08 0.61
N GLU A 579 11.16 16.52 -0.22
CA GLU A 579 10.37 17.73 0.00
C GLU A 579 9.55 17.64 1.30
N LYS A 580 8.94 16.48 1.55
CA LYS A 580 8.17 16.24 2.77
C LYS A 580 9.02 15.90 4.00
N ASP A 581 10.36 15.91 3.89
CA ASP A 581 11.23 15.65 5.03
C ASP A 581 11.17 16.82 6.04
N PRO A 582 10.72 16.59 7.28
CA PRO A 582 10.69 17.64 8.27
C PRO A 582 12.10 18.09 8.73
N ASP A 583 13.17 17.35 8.41
CA ASP A 583 14.53 17.73 8.78
C ASP A 583 15.56 17.22 7.77
N LEU A 584 15.88 18.03 6.76
CA LEU A 584 16.89 17.70 5.75
C LEU A 584 18.30 17.45 6.33
N SER A 585 18.56 17.94 7.55
CA SER A 585 19.83 17.69 8.25
C SER A 585 19.90 16.29 8.86
N SER A 586 18.77 15.60 8.98
CA SER A 586 18.68 14.18 9.34
C SER A 586 19.06 13.29 8.13
N PRO A 587 19.77 12.17 8.34
CA PRO A 587 19.93 11.15 7.31
C PRO A 587 18.67 10.29 7.08
N HIS A 588 17.65 10.46 7.91
CA HIS A 588 16.41 9.67 7.87
C HIS A 588 15.22 10.56 7.61
N ASN A 589 14.41 10.15 6.63
CA ASN A 589 13.17 10.83 6.29
C ASN A 589 12.03 10.32 7.16
N LEU A 590 11.68 11.10 8.19
CA LEU A 590 10.66 10.69 9.16
C LEU A 590 9.28 10.51 8.50
N ARG A 591 8.91 11.37 7.56
CA ARG A 591 7.61 11.30 6.88
C ARG A 591 7.48 9.98 6.10
N LYS A 592 8.53 9.55 5.41
CA LYS A 592 8.57 8.29 4.66
C LYS A 592 8.46 7.08 5.58
N LEU A 593 9.14 7.08 6.73
CA LEU A 593 9.01 6.00 7.72
C LEU A 593 7.57 5.92 8.29
N ILE A 594 6.93 7.06 8.52
CA ILE A 594 5.54 7.13 8.96
C ILE A 594 4.58 6.66 7.87
N HIS A 595 4.88 6.93 6.60
CA HIS A 595 4.13 6.34 5.49
C HIS A 595 4.19 4.81 5.54
N PHE A 596 5.38 4.24 5.73
CA PHE A 596 5.53 2.79 5.83
C PHE A 596 4.77 2.19 7.02
N GLU A 597 4.81 2.85 8.18
CA GLU A 597 3.97 2.47 9.32
C GLU A 597 2.49 2.48 8.94
N ARG A 598 2.01 3.54 8.29
CA ARG A 598 0.59 3.67 7.94
C ARG A 598 0.12 2.64 6.92
N VAL A 599 0.93 2.36 5.89
CA VAL A 599 0.64 1.32 4.89
C VAL A 599 0.57 -0.04 5.57
N TRP A 600 1.53 -0.36 6.43
CA TRP A 600 1.51 -1.63 7.17
C TRP A 600 0.27 -1.73 8.06
N VAL A 601 -0.04 -0.70 8.85
CA VAL A 601 -1.27 -0.71 9.68
C VAL A 601 -2.52 -0.85 8.82
N ALA A 602 -2.61 -0.14 7.69
CA ALA A 602 -3.76 -0.26 6.80
C ALA A 602 -3.93 -1.68 6.25
N ARG A 603 -2.84 -2.36 5.88
CA ARG A 603 -2.85 -3.78 5.49
C ARG A 603 -3.35 -4.69 6.60
N GLN A 604 -2.90 -4.46 7.83
CA GLN A 604 -3.22 -5.34 8.97
C GLN A 604 -4.62 -5.13 9.54
N GLU A 605 -5.12 -3.89 9.55
CA GLU A 605 -6.39 -3.53 10.19
C GLU A 605 -7.56 -3.44 9.19
N PHE A 606 -7.29 -3.07 7.93
CA PHE A 606 -8.34 -2.78 6.94
C PHE A 606 -8.23 -3.63 5.65
N GLY A 607 -7.27 -4.56 5.61
CA GLY A 607 -6.92 -5.37 4.43
C GLY A 607 -7.48 -6.80 4.40
N GLN A 608 -8.30 -7.21 5.38
CA GLN A 608 -8.80 -8.58 5.47
C GLN A 608 -9.96 -8.87 4.51
N GLU A 609 -10.91 -7.94 4.41
CA GLU A 609 -12.10 -8.10 3.55
C GLU A 609 -11.87 -7.56 2.13
N VAL A 610 -10.98 -6.58 1.97
CA VAL A 610 -10.66 -5.92 0.71
C VAL A 610 -9.16 -5.76 0.60
N TYR A 611 -8.59 -6.13 -0.55
CA TYR A 611 -7.17 -5.89 -0.83
C TYR A 611 -6.98 -4.62 -1.68
N PRO A 612 -5.93 -3.83 -1.41
CA PRO A 612 -5.02 -3.96 -0.27
C PRO A 612 -5.65 -3.53 1.07
N TRP A 613 -6.70 -2.70 1.02
CA TRP A 613 -7.52 -2.28 2.16
C TRP A 613 -8.84 -1.67 1.67
N ASP A 614 -9.83 -1.55 2.55
CA ASP A 614 -11.06 -0.80 2.29
C ASP A 614 -10.87 0.74 2.44
N GLN A 615 -11.95 1.54 2.36
CA GLN A 615 -11.80 3.01 2.39
C GLN A 615 -11.19 3.54 3.68
N ARG A 616 -11.37 2.84 4.81
CA ARG A 616 -10.75 3.22 6.08
C ARG A 616 -9.23 3.19 5.95
N GLY A 617 -8.69 2.18 5.25
CA GLY A 617 -7.27 2.09 4.95
C GLY A 617 -6.75 3.24 4.09
N ALA A 618 -7.49 3.65 3.07
CA ALA A 618 -7.11 4.79 2.22
C ALA A 618 -7.06 6.11 3.03
N VAL A 619 -8.06 6.34 3.87
CA VAL A 619 -8.14 7.49 4.78
C VAL A 619 -7.00 7.44 5.81
N TYR A 620 -6.71 6.27 6.36
CA TYR A 620 -5.64 6.06 7.35
C TYR A 620 -4.24 6.30 6.77
N VAL A 621 -3.96 5.81 5.56
CA VAL A 621 -2.66 6.05 4.89
C VAL A 621 -2.42 7.55 4.70
N ARG A 622 -3.48 8.29 4.34
CA ARG A 622 -3.40 9.73 4.10
C ARG A 622 -3.34 10.56 5.39
N TYR A 623 -4.22 10.31 6.34
CA TYR A 623 -4.41 11.19 7.49
C TYR A 623 -3.90 10.64 8.83
N GLY A 624 -3.63 9.34 8.90
CA GLY A 624 -3.14 8.66 10.10
C GLY A 624 -4.26 8.29 11.06
N ILE A 625 -3.95 8.28 12.35
CA ILE A 625 -4.90 7.96 13.42
C ILE A 625 -5.85 9.16 13.60
N PRO A 626 -7.18 8.94 13.64
CA PRO A 626 -8.15 10.01 13.92
C PRO A 626 -8.07 10.49 15.38
N ASP A 627 -8.51 11.72 15.63
CA ASP A 627 -8.60 12.29 16.99
C ASP A 627 -9.71 11.62 17.81
N TYR A 628 -10.70 11.04 17.14
CA TYR A 628 -11.76 10.23 17.74
C TYR A 628 -12.26 9.17 16.75
N GLN A 629 -12.52 7.97 17.26
CA GLN A 629 -13.01 6.82 16.50
C GLN A 629 -14.13 6.15 17.29
N SER A 630 -15.18 5.73 16.60
CA SER A 630 -16.34 5.05 17.17
C SER A 630 -16.92 4.10 16.12
N ARG A 631 -17.60 3.03 16.55
CA ARG A 631 -18.20 2.06 15.63
C ARG A 631 -19.43 1.37 16.25
N SER A 632 -20.29 0.81 15.41
CA SER A 632 -21.50 0.08 15.80
C SER A 632 -21.18 -1.15 16.64
N GLY A 633 -21.97 -1.43 17.69
CA GLY A 633 -21.81 -2.62 18.54
C GLY A 633 -20.74 -2.49 19.64
N TRP A 634 -20.14 -1.31 19.79
CA TRP A 634 -19.09 -0.99 20.75
C TRP A 634 -19.56 0.06 21.75
N THR A 635 -19.11 -0.02 23.01
CA THR A 635 -19.33 1.06 23.98
C THR A 635 -18.39 2.22 23.63
N PRO A 636 -18.91 3.36 23.15
CA PRO A 636 -18.06 4.45 22.67
C PRO A 636 -17.46 5.20 23.87
N THR A 637 -16.21 5.60 23.73
CA THR A 637 -15.60 6.57 24.65
C THR A 637 -16.24 7.94 24.47
N LEU A 638 -16.37 8.71 25.55
CA LEU A 638 -16.86 10.09 25.43
C LEU A 638 -15.87 10.93 24.60
N PRO A 639 -16.33 11.62 23.55
CA PRO A 639 -15.49 12.48 22.74
C PRO A 639 -15.02 13.71 23.52
N SER A 640 -13.84 14.23 23.14
CA SER A 640 -13.36 15.50 23.69
C SER A 640 -14.24 16.68 23.25
N THR A 641 -14.16 17.81 23.96
CA THR A 641 -14.90 19.03 23.59
C THR A 641 -14.60 19.50 22.16
N ARG A 642 -13.34 19.39 21.70
CA ARG A 642 -12.98 19.76 20.32
C ARG A 642 -13.65 18.84 19.29
N VAL A 643 -13.74 17.55 19.59
CA VAL A 643 -14.41 16.56 18.74
C VAL A 643 -15.91 16.83 18.69
N GLN A 644 -16.54 17.10 19.84
CA GLN A 644 -17.97 17.45 19.89
C GLN A 644 -18.27 18.72 19.10
N GLN A 645 -17.43 19.76 19.20
CA GLN A 645 -17.60 20.98 18.41
C GLN A 645 -17.59 20.72 16.89
N VAL A 646 -16.73 19.82 16.41
CA VAL A 646 -16.69 19.43 14.99
C VAL A 646 -17.97 18.70 14.60
N LYS A 647 -18.37 17.70 15.40
CA LYS A 647 -19.57 16.91 15.15
C LYS A 647 -20.84 17.76 15.19
N GLU A 648 -21.02 18.60 16.21
CA GLU A 648 -22.16 19.52 16.33
C GLU A 648 -22.23 20.51 15.17
N ARG A 649 -21.08 21.03 14.71
CA ARG A 649 -21.05 21.95 13.56
C ARG A 649 -21.58 21.26 12.30
N ILE A 650 -21.10 20.05 11.99
CA ILE A 650 -21.56 19.29 10.82
C ILE A 650 -23.02 18.90 10.99
N TYR A 651 -23.42 18.51 12.19
CA TYR A 651 -24.79 18.15 12.51
C TYR A 651 -25.76 19.32 12.27
N ARG A 652 -25.43 20.55 12.70
CA ARG A 652 -26.27 21.75 12.45
C ARG A 652 -26.42 22.12 10.97
N GLU A 653 -25.49 21.68 10.12
CA GLU A 653 -25.57 21.89 8.67
C GLU A 653 -26.47 20.86 7.98
N LEU A 654 -26.64 19.69 8.60
CA LEU A 654 -27.45 18.57 8.10
C LEU A 654 -28.87 18.54 8.69
N TYR A 655 -29.03 18.99 9.95
CA TYR A 655 -30.26 18.84 10.73
C TYR A 655 -30.69 20.14 11.40
N THR A 656 -32.01 20.31 11.54
CA THR A 656 -32.64 21.53 12.08
C THR A 656 -32.77 21.51 13.61
N TYR A 657 -32.94 20.34 14.21
CA TYR A 657 -33.17 20.16 15.65
C TYR A 657 -31.91 19.64 16.34
N PRO A 658 -31.65 20.03 17.60
CA PRO A 658 -30.50 19.52 18.34
C PRO A 658 -30.53 17.98 18.49
N PRO A 659 -29.37 17.31 18.60
CA PRO A 659 -29.32 15.86 18.73
C PRO A 659 -29.90 15.41 20.08
N GLU A 660 -30.60 14.29 20.08
CA GLU A 660 -31.07 13.61 21.30
C GLU A 660 -29.89 12.89 21.98
N GLY A 661 -29.11 13.64 22.76
CA GLY A 661 -27.92 13.17 23.45
C GLY A 661 -26.62 13.46 22.71
N GLU A 662 -25.51 12.93 23.25
CA GLU A 662 -24.18 13.19 22.69
C GLU A 662 -23.94 12.48 21.36
N LEU A 663 -23.29 13.18 20.42
CA LEU A 663 -22.92 12.66 19.10
C LEU A 663 -21.71 11.73 19.17
N ILE A 664 -21.95 10.46 19.50
CA ILE A 664 -20.91 9.44 19.61
C ILE A 664 -20.61 8.72 18.29
N GLY A 665 -21.56 8.59 17.37
CA GLY A 665 -21.41 7.83 16.12
C GLY A 665 -21.45 8.69 14.86
N PRO A 666 -21.94 8.16 13.72
CA PRO A 666 -22.03 8.89 12.47
C PRO A 666 -22.89 10.12 12.62
N VAL A 667 -22.38 11.24 12.11
CA VAL A 667 -23.15 12.48 12.00
C VAL A 667 -23.87 12.51 10.66
N PHE A 668 -23.27 11.92 9.63
CA PHE A 668 -23.94 11.68 8.37
C PHE A 668 -25.01 10.59 8.53
N PRO A 669 -26.20 10.75 7.92
CA PRO A 669 -27.29 9.80 8.10
C PRO A 669 -26.93 8.42 7.53
N VAL A 670 -27.06 7.38 8.35
CA VAL A 670 -26.87 5.96 7.97
C VAL A 670 -28.19 5.20 8.03
N ARG A 671 -28.28 4.05 7.36
CA ARG A 671 -29.51 3.25 7.33
C ARG A 671 -29.93 2.81 8.72
N SER A 672 -31.21 3.00 9.03
CA SER A 672 -31.81 2.74 10.33
C SER A 672 -33.20 2.13 10.22
N ASP A 673 -33.65 1.49 11.30
CA ASP A 673 -35.02 0.95 11.39
C ASP A 673 -36.09 2.04 11.62
N ARG A 674 -35.65 3.22 12.06
CA ARG A 674 -36.43 4.44 12.26
C ARG A 674 -35.57 5.66 11.94
N GLY A 675 -36.14 6.65 11.27
CA GLY A 675 -35.43 7.84 10.81
C GLY A 675 -36.15 8.45 9.61
N ILE A 676 -35.47 9.35 8.91
CA ILE A 676 -36.02 10.07 7.76
C ILE A 676 -36.53 9.07 6.73
N SER A 677 -37.84 9.06 6.48
CA SER A 677 -38.46 8.15 5.50
C SER A 677 -38.23 8.65 4.07
N ILE A 678 -37.86 7.76 3.15
CA ILE A 678 -37.68 8.09 1.72
C ILE A 678 -39.00 8.56 1.05
N SER A 679 -40.15 8.25 1.64
CA SER A 679 -41.47 8.46 1.02
C SER A 679 -42.26 9.67 1.52
N GLN A 680 -41.82 10.34 2.59
CA GLN A 680 -42.60 11.41 3.22
C GLN A 680 -42.05 12.79 2.85
N GLU A 681 -42.91 13.61 2.22
CA GLU A 681 -42.55 14.89 1.58
C GLU A 681 -42.01 15.99 2.53
N ASN A 682 -42.01 15.81 3.86
CA ASN A 682 -41.81 16.94 4.79
C ASN A 682 -40.82 16.74 5.96
N GLU A 683 -40.10 15.63 6.11
CA GLU A 683 -39.38 15.36 7.37
C GLU A 683 -38.03 16.07 7.57
N PHE A 684 -37.48 16.77 6.57
CA PHE A 684 -36.40 17.75 6.86
C PHE A 684 -36.94 19.07 7.49
N ALA A 685 -38.27 19.20 7.61
CA ALA A 685 -38.97 20.35 8.19
C ALA A 685 -40.07 20.00 9.22
N ALA A 686 -40.37 18.73 9.49
CA ALA A 686 -41.50 18.35 10.34
C ALA A 686 -41.17 17.16 11.25
N VAL A 687 -40.86 17.44 12.51
CA VAL A 687 -41.26 16.58 13.64
C VAL A 687 -41.96 17.49 14.65
N GLY A 688 -43.27 17.33 14.74
CA GLY A 688 -44.12 17.96 15.76
C GLY A 688 -45.31 18.74 15.19
N GLN A 689 -46.44 18.05 15.02
CA GLN A 689 -47.74 18.63 15.35
C GLN A 689 -48.59 17.54 16.00
N ASP A 690 -48.74 17.63 17.32
CA ASP A 690 -50.02 17.40 18.00
C ASP A 690 -49.86 17.85 19.46
N GLU A 691 -49.95 19.16 19.69
CA GLU A 691 -50.50 19.73 20.92
C GLU A 691 -51.14 21.07 20.56
N GLU A 692 -52.48 21.11 20.59
CA GLU A 692 -53.35 22.22 21.04
C GLU A 692 -54.71 22.19 20.32
N ASN A 693 -55.63 21.36 20.83
CA ASN A 693 -56.99 21.79 21.22
C ASN A 693 -57.88 20.58 21.51
N ASN A 694 -57.99 20.22 22.79
CA ASN A 694 -59.26 19.75 23.32
C ASN A 694 -59.33 20.04 24.83
N PRO A 695 -60.15 21.00 25.29
CA PRO A 695 -60.46 21.14 26.71
C PRO A 695 -61.47 20.03 27.06
N PHE A 696 -61.39 19.48 28.28
CA PHE A 696 -62.13 18.33 28.81
C PHE A 696 -61.52 16.95 28.49
N ASN A 697 -60.66 16.44 29.37
CA ASN A 697 -61.05 15.28 30.17
C ASN A 697 -60.20 15.15 31.45
N ASP A 698 -60.91 14.92 32.55
CA ASP A 698 -60.43 14.66 33.90
C ASP A 698 -60.07 13.18 34.07
N GLY A 699 -59.17 12.87 35.00
CA GLY A 699 -59.19 11.59 35.70
C GLY A 699 -58.24 10.48 35.23
N SER A 700 -57.28 10.19 36.11
CA SER A 700 -56.87 8.84 36.57
C SER A 700 -56.18 7.83 35.62
N GLU A 701 -55.00 7.42 36.10
CA GLU A 701 -54.46 6.05 36.16
C GLU A 701 -53.97 5.30 34.90
N ARG A 702 -52.66 5.01 34.95
CA ARG A 702 -51.99 3.71 34.70
C ARG A 702 -52.79 2.61 33.99
N ASN A 703 -52.34 2.20 32.79
CA ASN A 703 -51.77 0.88 32.47
C ASN A 703 -51.61 0.69 30.95
N GLN A 704 -50.42 0.19 30.56
CA GLN A 704 -49.94 -0.60 29.39
C GLN A 704 -50.94 -1.11 28.31
N PRO A 705 -50.54 -1.67 27.13
CA PRO A 705 -49.19 -2.09 26.64
C PRO A 705 -48.89 -1.81 25.14
N ASP A 706 -47.68 -2.20 24.70
CA ASP A 706 -47.34 -2.78 23.39
C ASP A 706 -48.27 -2.51 22.19
N GLU A 707 -47.87 -1.63 21.28
CA GLU A 707 -48.18 -1.81 19.86
C GLU A 707 -46.89 -2.10 19.08
N GLN A 708 -46.78 -3.38 18.74
CA GLN A 708 -45.90 -3.94 17.74
C GLN A 708 -46.06 -3.19 16.42
N PHE A 709 -45.21 -2.21 16.14
CA PHE A 709 -44.95 -1.79 14.76
C PHE A 709 -44.04 -2.84 14.10
N THR A 710 -44.61 -3.99 13.75
CA THR A 710 -44.02 -4.85 12.73
C THR A 710 -44.15 -4.14 11.39
N ASN A 711 -43.07 -3.56 10.89
CA ASN A 711 -42.99 -3.01 9.53
C ASN A 711 -43.18 -4.15 8.51
N SER A 712 -44.41 -4.31 8.03
CA SER A 712 -44.79 -5.24 6.96
C SER A 712 -44.72 -4.61 5.56
N SER A 713 -44.05 -3.48 5.39
CA SER A 713 -43.84 -2.83 4.08
C SER A 713 -42.44 -2.21 4.03
N GLY A 714 -41.53 -2.83 3.28
CA GLY A 714 -40.10 -2.48 3.17
C GLY A 714 -39.77 -1.04 2.74
N GLN A 715 -39.96 -0.08 3.64
CA GLN A 715 -39.49 1.30 3.53
C GLN A 715 -38.19 1.46 4.30
N GLU A 716 -37.14 1.97 3.63
CA GLU A 716 -35.85 2.25 4.26
C GLU A 716 -35.83 3.66 4.87
N SER A 717 -35.25 3.79 6.07
CA SER A 717 -35.07 5.05 6.80
C SER A 717 -33.59 5.32 7.07
N TYR A 718 -33.23 6.58 7.30
CA TYR A 718 -31.86 7.00 7.62
C TYR A 718 -31.79 7.97 8.80
N ALA A 719 -30.80 7.82 9.68
CA ALA A 719 -30.62 8.64 10.88
C ALA A 719 -29.14 8.78 11.30
N PRO A 720 -28.76 9.86 12.01
CA PRO A 720 -27.48 9.95 12.70
C PRO A 720 -27.48 9.07 13.97
N VAL A 721 -26.31 8.82 14.56
CA VAL A 721 -26.20 8.00 15.79
C VAL A 721 -25.76 8.82 17.00
N THR A 722 -26.56 8.74 18.07
CA THR A 722 -26.29 9.38 19.37
C THR A 722 -26.16 8.33 20.48
N MET A 723 -25.69 8.77 21.66
CA MET A 723 -25.44 7.87 22.80
C MET A 723 -26.71 7.21 23.34
N GLN A 724 -27.86 7.85 23.15
CA GLN A 724 -29.15 7.40 23.66
C GLN A 724 -29.96 6.66 22.60
N ASN A 725 -29.55 6.71 21.32
CA ASN A 725 -30.37 6.27 20.21
C ASN A 725 -29.51 5.75 19.03
N ASP A 726 -28.95 4.54 19.16
CA ASP A 726 -28.41 3.79 18.02
C ASP A 726 -29.50 2.86 17.48
N ARG A 727 -30.00 3.19 16.29
CA ARG A 727 -31.03 2.45 15.56
C ARG A 727 -30.54 1.98 14.19
N SER A 728 -29.21 1.95 14.02
CA SER A 728 -28.59 1.53 12.77
C SER A 728 -28.89 0.05 12.48
N ILE A 729 -29.18 -0.24 11.21
CA ILE A 729 -29.38 -1.63 10.72
C ILE A 729 -28.19 -2.13 9.90
N VAL A 730 -27.15 -1.30 9.77
CA VAL A 730 -25.90 -1.60 9.09
C VAL A 730 -24.72 -1.34 10.05
N PRO A 731 -23.67 -2.17 10.02
CA PRO A 731 -22.45 -1.86 10.74
C PRO A 731 -21.86 -0.54 10.24
N TRP A 732 -21.41 0.30 11.16
CA TRP A 732 -20.85 1.62 10.85
C TRP A 732 -19.60 1.92 11.66
N GLU A 733 -18.79 2.83 11.16
CA GLU A 733 -17.61 3.37 11.82
C GLU A 733 -17.50 4.87 11.52
N SER A 734 -17.17 5.70 12.52
CA SER A 734 -17.09 7.16 12.40
C SER A 734 -15.78 7.68 12.95
N TRP A 735 -15.04 8.40 12.10
CA TRP A 735 -13.71 8.95 12.39
C TRP A 735 -13.73 10.47 12.36
N VAL A 736 -13.20 11.11 13.39
CA VAL A 736 -13.13 12.57 13.48
C VAL A 736 -11.68 13.04 13.46
N TYR A 737 -11.40 14.03 12.61
CA TYR A 737 -10.13 14.74 12.55
C TYR A 737 -10.38 16.21 12.84
N VAL A 738 -9.94 16.72 14.00
CA VAL A 738 -10.26 18.10 14.44
C VAL A 738 -9.44 19.17 13.73
N ASP A 739 -8.36 18.74 13.09
CA ASP A 739 -7.23 19.57 12.69
C ASP A 739 -6.97 19.55 11.17
N ILE A 740 -7.85 18.88 10.41
CA ILE A 740 -7.80 18.72 8.95
C ILE A 740 -9.03 19.41 8.36
N ASP A 741 -8.85 20.25 7.32
CA ASP A 741 -9.94 20.99 6.62
C ASP A 741 -10.94 21.69 7.57
N GLY A 742 -10.45 22.22 8.71
CA GLY A 742 -11.29 22.87 9.72
C GLY A 742 -12.19 21.93 10.52
N GLY A 743 -11.92 20.63 10.53
CA GLY A 743 -12.68 19.59 11.24
C GLY A 743 -13.43 18.68 10.27
N LEU A 744 -13.09 17.40 10.20
CA LEU A 744 -13.73 16.42 9.32
C LEU A 744 -14.33 15.27 10.11
N VAL A 745 -15.42 14.72 9.58
CA VAL A 745 -16.02 13.46 10.01
C VAL A 745 -16.09 12.55 8.79
N PHE A 746 -15.47 11.38 8.88
CA PHE A 746 -15.59 10.32 7.88
C PHE A 746 -16.43 9.20 8.48
N ASP A 747 -17.64 9.07 7.95
CA ASP A 747 -18.58 8.02 8.33
C ASP A 747 -18.52 6.92 7.27
N PHE A 748 -18.36 5.69 7.73
CA PHE A 748 -18.25 4.49 6.93
C PHE A 748 -19.38 3.52 7.29
N THR A 749 -19.94 2.83 6.30
CA THR A 749 -20.93 1.78 6.52
C THR A 749 -20.58 0.51 5.75
N LYS A 750 -21.11 -0.62 6.22
CA LYS A 750 -21.01 -1.92 5.56
C LYS A 750 -22.40 -2.37 5.08
N GLU A 751 -22.71 -2.10 3.82
CA GLU A 751 -24.05 -2.31 3.22
C GLU A 751 -24.29 -3.75 2.73
N MET A 752 -25.49 -4.30 2.93
CA MET A 752 -25.87 -5.62 2.38
C MET A 752 -25.99 -5.57 0.85
N GLY A 753 -25.19 -6.41 0.18
CA GLY A 753 -25.05 -6.44 -1.29
C GLY A 753 -23.71 -5.90 -1.79
N GLY A 754 -22.95 -5.19 -0.95
CA GLY A 754 -21.56 -4.82 -1.22
C GLY A 754 -20.61 -5.95 -0.80
N MET A 755 -20.03 -6.66 -1.75
CA MET A 755 -19.04 -7.72 -1.49
C MET A 755 -17.64 -7.17 -1.06
N SER A 756 -17.54 -6.02 -0.38
CA SER A 756 -16.32 -5.18 -0.45
C SER A 756 -15.96 -4.32 0.78
N GLY A 757 -16.03 -4.83 2.02
CA GLY A 757 -15.53 -4.10 3.20
C GLY A 757 -16.34 -2.84 3.58
N TYR A 758 -15.77 -1.97 4.41
CA TYR A 758 -16.38 -0.67 4.75
C TYR A 758 -16.13 0.36 3.63
N ASP A 759 -17.20 1.01 3.18
CA ASP A 759 -17.14 2.14 2.24
C ASP A 759 -17.64 3.42 2.92
N PHE A 760 -17.45 4.58 2.30
CA PHE A 760 -18.05 5.83 2.76
C PHE A 760 -19.58 5.68 2.83
N ALA A 761 -20.19 6.18 3.90
CA ALA A 761 -21.64 6.12 4.07
C ALA A 761 -22.34 6.69 2.81
N PRO A 762 -23.25 5.93 2.18
CA PRO A 762 -23.83 6.32 0.91
C PRO A 762 -24.78 7.50 1.08
N ILE A 763 -24.88 8.34 0.05
CA ILE A 763 -25.88 9.41 0.01
C ILE A 763 -27.27 8.75 0.01
N PRO A 764 -28.15 9.07 0.98
CA PRO A 764 -29.50 8.52 1.01
C PRO A 764 -30.25 8.81 -0.30
N PRO A 765 -31.08 7.89 -0.81
CA PRO A 765 -31.88 8.12 -2.00
C PRO A 765 -33.04 9.10 -1.68
N ILE A 766 -32.77 10.40 -1.76
CA ILE A 766 -33.74 11.46 -1.44
C ILE A 766 -34.53 11.86 -2.71
N LEU A 767 -35.84 12.10 -2.55
CA LEU A 767 -36.73 12.52 -3.65
C LEU A 767 -36.36 13.91 -4.21
N PRO A 768 -36.47 14.14 -5.55
CA PRO A 768 -36.09 15.40 -6.21
C PRO A 768 -36.82 16.66 -5.71
N THR A 769 -37.96 16.51 -5.03
CA THR A 769 -38.78 17.61 -4.49
C THR A 769 -38.13 18.34 -3.30
N MET A 770 -37.08 17.76 -2.70
CA MET A 770 -36.39 18.25 -1.50
C MET A 770 -35.03 18.90 -1.82
N LEU A 771 -34.99 19.82 -2.80
CA LEU A 771 -33.74 20.36 -3.35
C LEU A 771 -32.76 20.95 -2.32
N LYS A 772 -33.24 21.71 -1.31
CA LYS A 772 -32.34 22.37 -0.33
C LYS A 772 -31.65 21.38 0.62
N SER A 773 -32.37 20.39 1.14
CA SER A 773 -31.79 19.34 1.99
C SER A 773 -30.95 18.35 1.18
N THR A 774 -31.35 18.04 -0.06
CA THR A 774 -30.58 17.18 -0.97
C THR A 774 -29.21 17.76 -1.30
N ILE A 775 -29.10 19.08 -1.51
CA ILE A 775 -27.82 19.76 -1.77
C ILE A 775 -26.90 19.65 -0.54
N ARG A 776 -27.39 19.93 0.67
CA ARG A 776 -26.57 19.86 1.89
C ARG A 776 -26.11 18.44 2.20
N VAL A 777 -26.99 17.45 2.08
CA VAL A 777 -26.63 16.03 2.28
C VAL A 777 -25.58 15.59 1.24
N ALA A 778 -25.69 16.04 -0.02
CA ALA A 778 -24.66 15.77 -1.02
C ALA A 778 -23.32 16.48 -0.73
N GLU A 779 -23.34 17.73 -0.27
CA GLU A 779 -22.14 18.52 0.05
C GLU A 779 -21.34 17.94 1.23
N TYR A 780 -22.02 17.41 2.24
CA TYR A 780 -21.41 16.83 3.44
C TYR A 780 -21.26 15.30 3.37
N ALA A 781 -21.61 14.68 2.24
CA ALA A 781 -21.39 13.25 2.02
C ALA A 781 -19.93 12.88 2.30
N PRO A 782 -19.63 11.78 3.01
CA PRO A 782 -18.26 11.47 3.41
C PRO A 782 -17.29 11.33 2.23
N SER A 783 -17.75 10.79 1.10
CA SER A 783 -16.95 10.68 -0.12
C SER A 783 -16.62 12.04 -0.76
N ILE A 784 -17.56 12.98 -0.73
CA ILE A 784 -17.37 14.35 -1.24
C ILE A 784 -16.48 15.16 -0.29
N SER A 785 -16.72 15.05 1.03
CA SER A 785 -15.87 15.63 2.06
C SER A 785 -14.44 15.12 1.95
N PHE A 786 -14.25 13.83 1.64
CA PHE A 786 -12.93 13.24 1.40
C PHE A 786 -12.26 13.84 0.16
N GLN A 787 -12.95 13.92 -0.97
CA GLN A 787 -12.41 14.53 -2.20
C GLN A 787 -12.02 16.00 -1.99
N ARG A 788 -12.84 16.77 -1.26
CA ARG A 788 -12.54 18.16 -0.89
C ARG A 788 -11.30 18.23 0.00
N ALA A 789 -11.23 17.39 1.04
CA ALA A 789 -10.09 17.34 1.94
C ALA A 789 -8.80 16.98 1.20
N VAL A 790 -8.83 16.01 0.28
CA VAL A 790 -7.68 15.64 -0.57
C VAL A 790 -7.20 16.82 -1.42
N SER A 791 -8.14 17.64 -1.91
CA SER A 791 -7.82 18.82 -2.73
C SER A 791 -7.23 19.97 -1.90
N ASN A 792 -7.75 20.20 -0.70
CA ASN A 792 -7.33 21.30 0.19
C ASN A 792 -6.06 20.97 0.98
N GLN A 793 -5.96 19.73 1.46
CA GLN A 793 -4.89 19.23 2.31
C GLN A 793 -4.60 17.76 1.97
N ALA A 794 -3.75 17.56 0.97
CA ALA A 794 -3.43 16.23 0.46
C ALA A 794 -2.84 15.26 1.49
N ASP A 795 -2.23 15.74 2.56
CA ASP A 795 -1.59 14.89 3.56
C ASP A 795 -1.67 15.55 4.94
N ASN A 796 -1.80 14.74 5.99
CA ASN A 796 -1.69 15.19 7.35
C ASN A 796 -0.48 14.54 8.01
N PHE A 797 0.64 15.26 8.01
CA PHE A 797 1.80 14.89 8.80
C PHE A 797 2.23 16.04 9.70
N ARG A 798 2.16 15.80 11.00
CA ARG A 798 2.69 16.69 12.03
C ARG A 798 3.82 15.97 12.74
N GLN A 799 5.04 16.51 12.64
CA GLN A 799 6.16 15.97 13.40
C GLN A 799 5.91 16.23 14.89
N PRO A 800 6.10 15.24 15.79
CA PRO A 800 6.15 15.50 17.21
C PRO A 800 7.33 16.43 17.49
N GLU A 801 7.06 17.70 17.81
CA GLU A 801 8.13 18.66 18.02
C GLU A 801 8.91 18.29 19.29
N PRO A 802 10.25 18.19 19.21
CA PRO A 802 11.07 18.18 20.42
C PRO A 802 10.82 19.46 21.22
N LEU A 803 11.09 19.43 22.52
CA LEU A 803 10.99 20.63 23.34
C LEU A 803 11.84 21.75 22.71
N PRO A 804 11.28 22.93 22.43
CA PRO A 804 11.99 23.96 21.70
C PRO A 804 13.11 24.57 22.57
N LEU A 805 14.24 24.92 21.94
CA LEU A 805 15.17 25.88 22.50
C LEU A 805 14.48 27.26 22.54
N LYS A 806 14.30 27.82 23.73
CA LYS A 806 13.52 29.05 23.96
C LYS A 806 13.97 30.22 23.08
N THR A 807 15.26 30.40 22.91
CA THR A 807 15.83 31.46 22.08
C THR A 807 17.08 30.98 21.40
N PHE A 808 17.14 31.26 20.11
CA PHE A 808 18.21 30.87 19.21
C PHE A 808 18.38 31.95 18.14
N TYR A 809 19.58 32.51 18.04
CA TYR A 809 19.90 33.53 17.03
C TYR A 809 20.81 32.93 15.97
N TYR A 810 20.64 33.36 14.73
CA TYR A 810 21.44 32.89 13.61
C TYR A 810 21.64 34.01 12.59
N ASP A 811 22.73 33.91 11.86
CA ASP A 811 22.99 34.72 10.68
C ASP A 811 23.70 33.88 9.63
N VAL A 812 23.36 34.11 8.37
CA VAL A 812 23.88 33.38 7.23
C VAL A 812 24.30 34.38 6.20
N VAL A 813 25.58 34.32 5.88
CA VAL A 813 26.26 35.26 4.98
C VAL A 813 27.18 34.48 4.06
N ASP A 814 27.33 34.95 2.83
CA ASP A 814 28.23 34.35 1.86
C ASP A 814 29.47 35.19 1.52
N PHE A 815 30.53 34.49 1.09
CA PHE A 815 31.83 35.05 0.72
C PHE A 815 32.42 34.26 -0.44
N ARG A 816 33.38 34.83 -1.15
CA ARG A 816 34.12 34.08 -2.17
C ARG A 816 34.84 32.89 -1.54
N GLY A 817 34.55 31.69 -2.02
CA GLY A 817 35.15 30.44 -1.55
C GLY A 817 36.32 30.00 -2.43
N GLY A 818 36.58 28.69 -2.47
CA GLY A 818 37.49 28.08 -3.44
C GLY A 818 37.11 28.32 -4.91
N PRO A 819 37.90 27.83 -5.88
CA PRO A 819 37.62 28.03 -7.30
C PRO A 819 36.20 27.61 -7.69
N GLN A 820 35.43 28.54 -8.29
CA GLN A 820 34.02 28.36 -8.65
C GLN A 820 33.08 27.94 -7.49
N ARG A 821 33.48 28.22 -6.25
CA ARG A 821 32.69 27.94 -5.05
C ARG A 821 32.46 29.22 -4.28
N THR A 822 31.33 29.24 -3.59
CA THR A 822 30.97 30.28 -2.65
C THR A 822 30.96 29.68 -1.26
N ARG A 823 31.59 30.38 -0.33
CA ARG A 823 31.62 30.00 1.08
C ARG A 823 30.39 30.55 1.77
N VAL A 824 29.63 29.68 2.41
CA VAL A 824 28.54 30.05 3.29
C VAL A 824 29.00 29.93 4.73
N ASP A 825 28.84 31.02 5.48
CA ASP A 825 29.04 31.05 6.93
C ASP A 825 27.68 31.13 7.60
N VAL A 826 27.30 30.06 8.31
CA VAL A 826 26.11 29.99 9.18
C VAL A 826 26.58 30.18 10.62
N SER A 827 26.47 31.40 11.11
CA SER A 827 26.81 31.76 12.49
C SER A 827 25.59 31.66 13.39
N PHE A 828 25.78 31.29 14.65
CA PHE A 828 24.68 31.14 15.57
C PHE A 828 25.06 31.40 17.02
N ALA A 829 24.09 31.89 17.80
CA ALA A 829 24.24 32.18 19.22
C ALA A 829 23.05 31.65 20.03
N VAL A 830 23.34 30.92 21.10
CA VAL A 830 22.34 30.44 22.07
C VAL A 830 22.64 31.05 23.45
N PRO A 831 21.73 31.82 24.07
CA PRO A 831 21.91 32.32 25.44
C PRO A 831 22.19 31.19 26.43
N LEU A 832 23.18 31.36 27.31
CA LEU A 832 23.62 30.29 28.21
C LEU A 832 22.51 29.86 29.19
N GLU A 833 21.65 30.80 29.61
CA GLU A 833 20.47 30.56 30.46
C GLU A 833 19.44 29.56 29.87
N HIS A 834 19.52 29.25 28.58
CA HIS A 834 18.65 28.29 27.90
C HIS A 834 19.24 26.89 27.74
N LEU A 835 20.49 26.70 28.15
CA LEU A 835 21.26 25.47 27.97
C LEU A 835 21.55 24.81 29.32
N LEU A 836 21.62 23.47 29.32
CA LEU A 836 22.12 22.75 30.48
C LEU A 836 23.65 22.64 30.45
N VAL A 837 24.24 22.85 31.62
CA VAL A 837 25.70 22.84 31.82
C VAL A 837 26.10 21.53 32.51
N VAL A 838 27.12 20.86 31.98
CA VAL A 838 27.75 19.70 32.60
C VAL A 838 28.93 20.15 33.45
N THR A 839 29.03 19.59 34.66
CA THR A 839 30.13 19.81 35.61
C THR A 839 30.61 18.45 36.11
N ASP A 840 31.47 17.80 35.33
CA ASP A 840 32.01 16.46 35.64
C ASP A 840 33.49 16.56 36.05
N GLY A 841 33.76 17.19 37.20
CA GLY A 841 35.12 17.40 37.73
C GLY A 841 36.05 18.31 36.91
N GLN A 842 35.59 18.81 35.76
CA GLN A 842 36.27 19.78 34.89
C GLN A 842 35.56 21.15 34.88
N LYS A 843 36.17 22.14 34.21
CA LYS A 843 35.54 23.46 33.97
C LYS A 843 34.12 23.27 33.39
N PRO A 844 33.13 24.10 33.76
CA PRO A 844 31.77 23.97 33.27
C PRO A 844 31.70 24.00 31.73
N GLN A 845 30.91 23.11 31.13
CA GLN A 845 30.75 23.06 29.67
C GLN A 845 29.30 22.82 29.24
N VAL A 846 28.95 23.31 28.07
CA VAL A 846 27.70 22.95 27.36
C VAL A 846 28.03 22.02 26.20
N ARG A 847 27.20 20.99 25.97
CA ARG A 847 27.33 20.08 24.83
C ARG A 847 26.18 20.30 23.84
N LEU A 848 26.52 20.73 22.63
CA LEU A 848 25.56 20.92 21.54
C LEU A 848 25.86 19.94 20.39
N GLU A 849 24.81 19.34 19.84
CA GLU A 849 24.85 18.69 18.54
C GLU A 849 24.32 19.68 17.50
N LYS A 850 25.14 20.03 16.50
CA LYS A 850 24.76 20.90 15.40
C LYS A 850 24.69 20.10 14.11
N SER A 851 23.54 20.17 13.45
CA SER A 851 23.27 19.52 12.17
C SER A 851 22.90 20.57 11.14
N ILE A 852 23.43 20.46 9.93
CA ILE A 852 23.16 21.36 8.81
C ILE A 852 22.95 20.54 7.54
N ALA A 853 22.04 20.98 6.70
CA ALA A 853 21.91 20.54 5.32
C ALA A 853 21.64 21.70 4.39
N LEU A 854 22.24 21.64 3.21
CA LEU A 854 21.94 22.47 2.05
C LEU A 854 21.39 21.55 0.97
N ALA A 855 20.12 21.72 0.62
CA ALA A 855 19.50 21.04 -0.51
C ALA A 855 19.31 22.02 -1.65
N ASP A 856 19.53 21.61 -2.90
CA ASP A 856 19.23 22.46 -4.05
C ASP A 856 17.72 22.63 -4.25
N SER A 857 17.30 23.36 -5.29
CA SER A 857 15.89 23.58 -5.63
C SER A 857 15.10 22.30 -5.97
N SER A 858 15.78 21.16 -6.19
CA SER A 858 15.17 19.85 -6.36
C SER A 858 15.08 19.05 -5.06
N TYR A 859 15.38 19.68 -3.91
CA TYR A 859 15.55 19.03 -2.61
C TYR A 859 16.65 17.96 -2.58
N SER A 860 17.58 17.97 -3.54
CA SER A 860 18.74 17.08 -3.52
C SER A 860 19.77 17.62 -2.54
N ILE A 861 20.16 16.80 -1.56
CA ILE A 861 21.14 17.19 -0.54
C ILE A 861 22.52 17.35 -1.18
N VAL A 862 23.00 18.59 -1.29
CA VAL A 862 24.32 18.94 -1.81
C VAL A 862 25.37 18.89 -0.69
N TYR A 863 24.97 19.26 0.52
CA TYR A 863 25.82 19.18 1.70
C TYR A 863 24.98 18.80 2.92
N ARG A 864 25.53 17.92 3.78
CA ARG A 864 24.96 17.60 5.09
C ARG A 864 26.06 17.24 6.06
N GLN A 865 25.96 17.75 7.28
CA GLN A 865 26.89 17.42 8.36
C GLN A 865 26.18 17.47 9.71
N THR A 866 26.55 16.55 10.59
CA THR A 866 26.19 16.57 12.01
C THR A 866 27.47 16.50 12.84
N LYS A 867 27.59 17.36 13.85
CA LYS A 867 28.75 17.41 14.74
C LYS A 867 28.34 17.71 16.17
N SER A 868 28.83 16.92 17.12
CA SER A 868 28.72 17.21 18.55
C SER A 868 29.94 18.00 19.02
N VAL A 869 29.71 19.15 19.65
CA VAL A 869 30.74 20.10 20.09
C VAL A 869 30.50 20.47 21.55
N SER A 870 31.58 20.54 22.33
CA SER A 870 31.54 21.01 23.72
C SER A 870 32.12 22.42 23.80
N PHE A 871 31.45 23.30 24.53
CA PHE A 871 31.82 24.70 24.71
C PHE A 871 32.15 24.94 26.19
N PRO A 872 33.36 25.40 26.54
CA PRO A 872 33.63 25.86 27.89
C PRO A 872 32.81 27.13 28.17
N VAL A 873 32.23 27.23 29.37
CA VAL A 873 31.36 28.35 29.77
C VAL A 873 31.71 28.86 31.17
N ASP A 874 31.46 30.14 31.43
CA ASP A 874 31.60 30.75 32.75
C ASP A 874 30.21 30.97 33.37
N THR A 875 29.82 30.07 34.26
CA THR A 875 28.51 30.11 34.90
C THR A 875 28.30 31.33 35.79
N SER A 876 29.35 32.07 36.16
CA SER A 876 29.22 33.30 36.96
C SER A 876 28.58 34.46 36.19
N ARG A 877 28.57 34.39 34.85
CA ARG A 877 28.01 35.43 33.95
C ARG A 877 26.92 34.88 33.03
N ALA A 878 26.18 33.86 33.46
CA ALA A 878 25.24 33.15 32.59
C ALA A 878 24.20 34.03 31.87
N ASN A 879 23.71 35.11 32.52
CA ASN A 879 22.74 36.04 31.92
C ASN A 879 23.36 37.01 30.89
N GLN A 880 24.69 37.02 30.74
CA GLN A 880 25.43 37.88 29.81
C GLN A 880 26.21 37.07 28.76
N GLU A 881 26.25 35.75 28.89
CA GLU A 881 27.02 34.85 28.04
C GLU A 881 26.11 34.09 27.07
N ALA A 882 26.59 33.89 25.84
CA ALA A 882 25.92 33.08 24.83
C ALA A 882 26.95 32.17 24.18
N VAL A 883 26.55 30.92 23.92
CA VAL A 883 27.35 29.97 23.16
C VAL A 883 27.29 30.40 21.70
N LEU A 884 28.42 30.90 21.18
CA LEU A 884 28.59 31.36 19.80
C LEU A 884 29.43 30.37 19.01
N ASP A 885 29.00 30.06 17.78
CA ASP A 885 29.78 29.25 16.86
C ASP A 885 29.45 29.59 15.40
N VAL A 886 30.25 29.06 14.48
CA VAL A 886 30.05 29.20 13.04
C VAL A 886 30.23 27.86 12.33
N ILE A 887 29.37 27.61 11.34
CA ILE A 887 29.51 26.52 10.39
C ILE A 887 29.93 27.14 9.06
N ARG A 888 31.04 26.68 8.48
CA ARG A 888 31.54 27.15 7.20
C ARG A 888 31.53 26.04 6.19
N GLN A 889 30.97 26.29 5.02
CA GLN A 889 30.96 25.33 3.93
C GLN A 889 31.09 26.00 2.57
N ASP A 890 32.00 25.51 1.74
CA ASP A 890 32.11 25.90 0.33
C ASP A 890 31.13 25.05 -0.51
N VAL A 891 30.24 25.71 -1.26
CA VAL A 891 29.24 25.09 -2.13
C VAL A 891 29.19 25.77 -3.50
N PRO A 892 28.62 25.14 -4.54
CA PRO A 892 28.39 25.82 -5.81
C PRO A 892 27.40 26.99 -5.64
N PRO A 893 27.54 28.09 -6.40
CA PRO A 893 26.52 29.14 -6.43
C PRO A 893 25.15 28.61 -6.85
N GLY A 894 24.08 29.22 -6.35
CA GLY A 894 22.70 28.83 -6.65
C GLY A 894 21.74 29.02 -5.48
N THR A 895 20.51 28.56 -5.65
CA THR A 895 19.48 28.62 -4.60
C THR A 895 19.41 27.31 -3.83
N TYR A 896 19.35 27.40 -2.50
CA TYR A 896 19.34 26.25 -1.61
C TYR A 896 18.29 26.37 -0.51
N HIS A 897 17.70 25.24 -0.13
CA HIS A 897 16.96 25.07 1.11
C HIS A 897 17.96 24.76 2.24
N LEU A 898 18.22 25.74 3.11
CA LEU A 898 19.06 25.57 4.29
C LEU A 898 18.22 25.06 5.45
N THR A 899 18.57 23.88 5.98
CA THR A 899 18.07 23.39 7.27
C THR A 899 19.22 23.31 8.27
N MET A 900 19.08 23.94 9.44
CA MET A 900 20.00 23.77 10.56
C MET A 900 19.23 23.38 11.81
N THR A 901 19.71 22.36 12.50
CA THR A 901 19.14 21.86 13.75
C THR A 901 20.23 21.91 14.82
N LEU A 902 19.95 22.57 15.94
CA LEU A 902 20.78 22.56 17.14
C LEU A 902 20.08 21.81 18.25
N ARG A 903 20.76 20.85 18.87
CA ARG A 903 20.24 20.08 19.99
C ARG A 903 21.16 20.26 21.20
N ASP A 904 20.58 20.70 22.32
CA ASP A 904 21.24 20.56 23.62
C ASP A 904 21.21 19.08 24.01
N VAL A 905 22.40 18.47 24.10
CA VAL A 905 22.54 17.02 24.30
C VAL A 905 21.97 16.58 25.65
N LEU A 906 22.01 17.44 26.66
CA LEU A 906 21.58 17.10 28.01
C LEU A 906 20.06 17.26 28.18
N SER A 907 19.50 18.40 27.75
CA SER A 907 18.04 18.61 27.88
C SER A 907 17.23 17.94 26.78
N GLY A 908 17.87 17.59 25.67
CA GLY A 908 17.20 17.13 24.45
C GLY A 908 16.40 18.23 23.74
N ARG A 909 16.49 19.49 24.18
CA ARG A 909 15.82 20.62 23.51
C ARG A 909 16.45 20.91 22.17
N VAL A 910 15.63 21.33 21.22
CA VAL A 910 16.05 21.55 19.83
C VAL A 910 15.64 22.92 19.33
N GLY A 911 16.56 23.62 18.67
CA GLY A 911 16.29 24.82 17.87
C GLY A 911 16.48 24.47 16.40
N ARG A 912 15.55 24.90 15.55
CA ARG A 912 15.61 24.60 14.11
C ARG A 912 15.44 25.85 13.28
N LEU A 913 16.27 25.96 12.26
CA LEU A 913 16.22 26.95 11.19
C LEU A 913 15.88 26.24 9.89
N LYS A 914 14.86 26.74 9.19
CA LYS A 914 14.60 26.42 7.78
C LYS A 914 14.43 27.72 7.02
N ARG A 915 15.23 27.94 5.98
CA ARG A 915 15.08 29.09 5.10
C ARG A 915 15.67 28.81 3.72
N ASP A 916 15.15 29.49 2.72
CA ASP A 916 15.77 29.51 1.40
C ASP A 916 16.92 30.52 1.41
N VAL A 917 18.03 30.13 0.81
CA VAL A 917 19.22 30.97 0.66
C VAL A 917 19.65 31.02 -0.78
N GLU A 918 19.85 32.22 -1.28
CA GLU A 918 20.52 32.45 -2.56
C GLU A 918 22.00 32.63 -2.29
N ILE A 919 22.83 31.84 -2.96
CA ILE A 919 24.28 31.84 -2.81
C ILE A 919 24.87 32.45 -4.08
N GLU A 920 25.51 33.60 -3.94
CA GLU A 920 25.95 34.37 -5.09
C GLU A 920 27.17 33.78 -5.78
N PRO A 921 27.27 33.88 -7.12
CA PRO A 921 28.50 33.59 -7.83
C PRO A 921 29.48 34.76 -7.75
N TYR A 922 30.67 34.48 -7.23
CA TYR A 922 31.80 35.40 -7.20
C TYR A 922 32.72 35.17 -8.42
N GLY A 923 32.21 35.44 -9.62
CA GLY A 923 32.99 35.44 -10.88
C GLY A 923 34.15 36.43 -10.84
N LEU A 924 35.06 36.39 -11.82
CA LEU A 924 36.30 37.21 -11.84
C LEU A 924 36.20 38.48 -12.71
N ASP A 925 35.06 38.69 -13.36
CA ASP A 925 34.86 39.61 -14.49
C ASP A 925 34.20 40.95 -14.13
N LYS A 926 33.57 41.05 -12.96
CA LYS A 926 32.87 42.27 -12.49
C LYS A 926 33.14 42.54 -11.02
N LEU A 927 33.05 43.80 -10.61
CA LEU A 927 33.10 44.21 -9.20
C LEU A 927 32.07 43.43 -8.39
N LYS A 928 32.50 42.83 -7.28
CA LYS A 928 31.66 42.04 -6.38
C LYS A 928 31.86 42.44 -4.94
N LEU A 929 30.82 42.31 -4.14
CA LEU A 929 30.80 42.63 -2.72
C LEU A 929 30.18 41.45 -1.99
N SER A 930 30.82 41.00 -0.91
CA SER A 930 30.26 39.94 -0.07
C SER A 930 28.99 40.38 0.64
N ASP A 931 28.27 39.43 1.23
CA ASP A 931 27.28 39.80 2.24
C ASP A 931 27.91 40.60 3.39
N LEU A 932 27.08 41.44 4.01
CA LEU A 932 27.46 42.26 5.15
C LEU A 932 27.30 41.45 6.44
N MET A 933 28.42 41.00 7.00
CA MET A 933 28.43 40.30 8.30
C MET A 933 28.38 41.33 9.42
N LEU A 934 27.29 41.33 10.18
CA LEU A 934 27.22 42.11 11.43
C LEU A 934 28.11 41.45 12.49
N VAL A 935 28.95 42.23 13.17
CA VAL A 935 29.95 41.71 14.09
C VAL A 935 29.82 42.32 15.48
N LYS A 936 30.16 41.52 16.50
CA LYS A 936 30.22 41.94 17.90
C LYS A 936 31.54 42.67 18.18
N SER A 937 32.62 42.21 17.56
CA SER A 937 33.96 42.75 17.73
C SER A 937 34.89 42.32 16.60
N VAL A 938 35.85 43.18 16.27
CA VAL A 938 37.01 42.87 15.43
C VAL A 938 38.27 43.06 16.28
N SER A 939 39.22 42.13 16.21
CA SER A 939 40.48 42.20 16.98
C SER A 939 41.66 41.74 16.13
N ASP A 940 42.81 42.41 16.29
CA ASP A 940 44.07 41.97 15.66
C ASP A 940 44.70 40.76 16.39
N THR A 941 44.20 40.40 17.57
CA THR A 941 44.67 39.22 18.31
C THR A 941 43.68 38.08 18.14
N ILE A 942 44.14 36.96 17.57
CA ILE A 942 43.33 35.75 17.40
C ILE A 942 43.35 34.94 18.70
N ARG A 943 42.26 35.02 19.46
CA ARG A 943 41.96 34.24 20.66
C ARG A 943 41.21 32.96 20.32
N ASP A 944 40.31 33.01 19.35
CA ASP A 944 39.54 31.87 18.86
C ASP A 944 39.68 31.70 17.35
N VAL A 945 40.38 30.64 16.94
CA VAL A 945 40.66 30.34 15.53
C VAL A 945 39.37 30.12 14.73
N ARG A 946 38.24 29.77 15.38
CA ARG A 946 36.94 29.64 14.71
C ARG A 946 36.49 30.96 14.10
N PHE A 947 36.82 32.10 14.70
CA PHE A 947 36.43 33.43 14.22
C PHE A 947 37.54 34.13 13.42
N ARG A 948 38.62 33.43 13.09
CA ARG A 948 39.70 33.98 12.28
C ARG A 948 39.24 34.32 10.86
N ARG A 949 39.50 35.55 10.42
CA ARG A 949 39.42 36.01 9.03
C ARG A 949 40.71 36.76 8.67
N GLY A 950 41.60 36.08 7.96
CA GLY A 950 42.93 36.62 7.64
C GLY A 950 43.82 36.74 8.88
N ALA A 951 44.29 37.96 9.14
CA ALA A 951 45.12 38.31 10.30
C ALA A 951 44.28 38.70 11.53
N GLN A 952 42.97 38.91 11.37
CA GLN A 952 42.08 39.39 12.43
C GLN A 952 41.13 38.29 12.90
N GLU A 953 40.65 38.45 14.13
CA GLU A 953 39.48 37.76 14.65
C GLU A 953 38.24 38.63 14.43
N VAL A 954 37.26 38.08 13.73
CA VAL A 954 35.99 38.74 13.40
C VAL A 954 34.86 37.94 14.03
N THR A 955 34.38 38.42 15.18
CA THR A 955 33.35 37.72 15.96
C THR A 955 31.96 38.12 15.46
N PRO A 956 31.16 37.21 14.88
CA PRO A 956 29.84 37.55 14.34
C PRO A 956 28.85 37.96 15.43
N ASN A 957 27.83 38.73 15.07
CA ASN A 957 26.69 39.09 15.92
C ASN A 957 25.37 38.53 15.34
N PRO A 958 25.08 37.22 15.51
CA PRO A 958 23.86 36.61 14.98
C PRO A 958 22.56 37.20 15.54
N LYS A 959 22.64 37.91 16.67
CA LYS A 959 21.49 38.59 17.26
C LYS A 959 21.05 39.81 16.45
N ARG A 960 21.96 40.38 15.64
CA ARG A 960 21.75 41.60 14.85
C ARG A 960 21.19 42.77 15.67
N GLN A 961 21.53 42.82 16.96
CA GLN A 961 21.10 43.86 17.90
C GLN A 961 22.30 44.66 18.38
N TYR A 962 22.13 45.98 18.43
CA TYR A 962 23.11 46.96 18.89
C TYR A 962 22.48 47.90 19.92
N LYS A 963 23.24 48.32 20.94
CA LYS A 963 22.73 49.16 22.05
C LYS A 963 23.54 50.45 22.19
N THR A 964 22.95 51.56 22.65
CA THR A 964 23.73 52.78 22.97
C THR A 964 24.74 52.51 24.09
N PRO A 965 26.00 53.00 24.05
CA PRO A 965 26.65 53.80 22.99
C PRO A 965 27.53 52.96 22.02
N GLN A 966 27.07 51.78 21.60
CA GLN A 966 27.81 50.86 20.74
C GLN A 966 27.71 51.26 19.26
N ASP A 967 28.85 51.30 18.58
CA ASP A 967 28.91 51.43 17.12
C ASP A 967 28.38 50.18 16.42
N LEU A 968 27.77 50.37 15.25
CA LEU A 968 27.42 49.30 14.33
C LEU A 968 28.67 48.80 13.62
N ALA A 969 29.35 47.82 14.22
CA ALA A 969 30.47 47.13 13.59
C ALA A 969 29.98 46.05 12.60
N PHE A 970 30.56 46.02 11.41
CA PHE A 970 30.32 45.00 10.39
C PHE A 970 31.59 44.69 9.58
N TYR A 971 31.55 43.57 8.86
CA TYR A 971 32.65 43.08 8.03
C TYR A 971 32.13 42.69 6.65
N CYS A 972 32.84 43.12 5.61
CA CYS A 972 32.59 42.68 4.23
C CYS A 972 33.91 42.52 3.45
N GLU A 973 33.83 41.86 2.30
CA GLU A 973 34.95 41.65 1.39
C GLU A 973 34.56 42.17 -0.01
N VAL A 974 35.43 42.98 -0.60
CA VAL A 974 35.29 43.49 -1.97
C VAL A 974 36.17 42.65 -2.88
N TYR A 975 35.68 42.30 -4.07
CA TYR A 975 36.42 41.49 -5.04
C TYR A 975 36.38 42.11 -6.44
N ASN A 976 37.42 41.81 -7.21
CA ASN A 976 37.60 42.19 -8.61
C ASN A 976 37.72 43.70 -8.84
N LEU A 977 38.35 44.40 -7.89
CA LEU A 977 38.75 45.80 -8.05
C LEU A 977 39.77 45.92 -9.19
N GLN A 978 39.60 46.91 -10.07
CA GLN A 978 40.55 47.16 -11.15
C GLN A 978 41.75 47.96 -10.65
N LYS A 979 42.92 47.59 -11.18
CA LYS A 979 44.18 48.27 -10.88
C LYS A 979 44.43 49.34 -11.93
N ASN A 980 44.88 50.51 -11.48
CA ASN A 980 45.35 51.58 -12.35
C ASN A 980 46.73 51.24 -12.97
N GLU A 981 47.26 52.16 -13.78
CA GLU A 981 48.57 52.01 -14.46
C GLU A 981 49.75 51.80 -13.49
N PHE A 982 49.60 52.19 -12.22
CA PHE A 982 50.60 52.00 -11.15
C PHE A 982 50.41 50.70 -10.35
N GLY A 983 49.45 49.85 -10.74
CA GLY A 983 49.17 48.59 -10.06
C GLY A 983 48.37 48.71 -8.75
N GLN A 984 47.82 49.90 -8.47
CA GLN A 984 47.02 50.21 -7.27
C GLN A 984 45.52 50.21 -7.61
N THR A 985 44.67 49.83 -6.66
CA THR A 985 43.22 49.99 -6.74
C THR A 985 42.82 51.32 -6.11
N ASN A 986 41.77 51.95 -6.62
CA ASN A 986 41.18 53.15 -6.01
C ASN A 986 39.65 53.02 -6.01
N TYR A 987 39.03 53.10 -4.85
CA TYR A 987 37.59 52.91 -4.71
C TYR A 987 37.03 53.75 -3.56
N LYS A 988 35.75 54.05 -3.66
CA LYS A 988 34.99 54.80 -2.66
C LYS A 988 34.03 53.88 -1.93
N VAL A 989 34.06 53.95 -0.60
CA VAL A 989 33.14 53.23 0.29
C VAL A 989 32.14 54.23 0.83
N THR A 990 30.85 53.94 0.66
CA THR A 990 29.76 54.72 1.26
C THR A 990 28.91 53.81 2.14
N THR A 991 28.82 54.13 3.42
CA THR A 991 27.97 53.42 4.38
C THR A 991 26.81 54.31 4.77
N ALA A 992 25.60 53.78 4.79
CA ALA A 992 24.41 54.51 5.21
C ALA A 992 23.52 53.68 6.14
N VAL A 993 22.92 54.33 7.14
CA VAL A 993 21.92 53.73 8.04
C VAL A 993 20.59 54.46 7.87
N LYS A 994 19.51 53.67 7.84
CA LYS A 994 18.15 54.20 7.70
C LYS A 994 17.14 53.35 8.48
N ALA A 995 16.20 54.00 9.15
CA ALA A 995 15.05 53.35 9.77
C ALA A 995 14.14 52.69 8.72
N VAL A 996 13.56 51.53 9.06
CA VAL A 996 12.57 50.83 8.24
C VAL A 996 11.17 51.30 8.63
N ASP A 997 10.45 51.93 7.70
CA ASP A 997 9.04 52.30 7.92
C ASP A 997 8.14 51.06 7.76
N GLU A 998 7.48 50.63 8.85
CA GLU A 998 6.67 49.40 8.89
C GLU A 998 5.44 49.43 7.96
N ARG A 999 5.00 50.61 7.52
CA ARG A 999 3.81 50.79 6.66
C ARG A 999 4.11 50.74 5.17
N ALA A 1000 5.36 50.96 4.78
CA ALA A 1000 5.79 50.88 3.39
C ALA A 1000 6.43 49.50 3.18
N GLY A 1001 5.75 48.61 2.44
CA GLY A 1001 6.34 47.33 2.02
C GLY A 1001 7.69 47.50 1.32
N PHE A 1002 8.39 46.39 1.07
CA PHE A 1002 9.76 46.36 0.52
C PHE A 1002 9.87 47.20 -0.78
N ARG A 1003 10.52 48.37 -0.71
CA ARG A 1003 10.86 49.20 -1.88
C ARG A 1003 12.38 49.35 -1.96
N PRO A 1004 13.00 49.15 -3.15
CA PRO A 1004 14.39 49.50 -3.37
C PRO A 1004 14.59 51.01 -3.27
N PHE A 1005 15.78 51.42 -2.83
CA PHE A 1005 16.12 52.83 -2.61
C PHE A 1005 15.95 53.65 -3.90
N GLY A 1006 15.14 54.69 -3.84
CA GLY A 1006 15.10 55.74 -4.87
C GLY A 1006 16.19 56.77 -4.58
N ALA A 1007 16.85 57.27 -5.62
CA ALA A 1007 17.98 58.22 -5.53
C ALA A 1007 17.71 59.55 -4.78
N ASN A 1008 16.51 59.77 -4.25
CA ASN A 1008 16.05 61.01 -3.60
C ASN A 1008 15.77 60.91 -2.10
N GLU A 1009 16.05 59.79 -1.43
CA GLU A 1009 15.81 59.64 0.02
C GLU A 1009 17.08 59.92 0.84
N GLN A 1010 17.04 60.83 1.83
CA GLN A 1010 18.22 61.13 2.65
C GLN A 1010 18.40 60.10 3.79
N PRO A 1011 19.58 59.45 3.91
CA PRO A 1011 19.90 58.57 5.05
C PRO A 1011 20.13 59.36 6.34
N GLU A 1012 19.87 58.73 7.49
CA GLU A 1012 20.01 59.37 8.82
C GLU A 1012 21.47 59.47 9.25
N VAL A 1013 22.25 58.45 8.91
CA VAL A 1013 23.70 58.42 9.08
C VAL A 1013 24.29 58.02 7.74
N ALA A 1014 25.24 58.79 7.22
CA ALA A 1014 26.02 58.43 6.06
C ALA A 1014 27.48 58.85 6.23
N LEU A 1015 28.38 57.94 5.88
CA LEU A 1015 29.82 58.17 5.85
C LEU A 1015 30.32 57.73 4.48
N SER A 1016 31.20 58.53 3.87
CA SER A 1016 31.81 58.22 2.59
C SER A 1016 33.29 58.58 2.61
N PHE A 1017 34.14 57.65 2.19
CA PHE A 1017 35.59 57.84 2.14
C PHE A 1017 36.20 57.06 0.96
N GLU A 1018 37.32 57.54 0.44
CA GLU A 1018 38.10 56.88 -0.61
C GLU A 1018 39.22 56.05 0.00
N GLN A 1019 39.56 54.94 -0.65
CA GLN A 1019 40.60 54.01 -0.20
C GLN A 1019 41.43 53.54 -1.39
N VAL A 1020 42.74 53.41 -1.15
CA VAL A 1020 43.73 52.91 -2.11
C VAL A 1020 44.28 51.60 -1.60
N GLY A 1021 44.33 50.58 -2.47
CA GLY A 1021 44.85 49.25 -2.15
C GLY A 1021 45.87 48.75 -3.17
N ASP A 1022 46.54 47.64 -2.86
CA ASP A 1022 47.52 46.98 -3.74
C ASP A 1022 47.03 45.61 -4.25
N GLN A 1023 45.84 45.16 -3.83
CA GLN A 1023 45.21 43.92 -4.25
C GLN A 1023 43.90 44.19 -5.01
N ASN A 1024 43.50 43.25 -5.86
CA ASN A 1024 42.22 43.31 -6.57
C ASN A 1024 41.04 42.83 -5.70
N TRP A 1025 41.24 42.67 -4.41
CA TRP A 1025 40.23 42.39 -3.39
C TRP A 1025 40.66 43.02 -2.07
N GLU A 1026 39.71 43.36 -1.21
CA GLU A 1026 39.99 43.97 0.09
C GLU A 1026 39.06 43.41 1.18
N ARG A 1027 39.53 43.38 2.43
CA ARG A 1027 38.70 43.07 3.61
C ARG A 1027 38.44 44.35 4.38
N LEU A 1028 37.17 44.64 4.62
CA LEU A 1028 36.73 45.89 5.21
C LEU A 1028 36.02 45.63 6.55
N PRO A 1029 36.76 45.64 7.68
CA PRO A 1029 36.16 45.81 8.99
C PRO A 1029 35.78 47.29 9.17
N LEU A 1030 34.48 47.57 9.28
CA LEU A 1030 33.95 48.93 9.33
C LEU A 1030 33.04 49.10 10.56
N ALA A 1031 32.89 50.35 11.01
CA ALA A 1031 32.01 50.72 12.09
C ALA A 1031 31.25 52.00 11.74
N VAL A 1032 29.97 52.06 12.09
CA VAL A 1032 29.12 53.24 11.90
C VAL A 1032 28.58 53.71 13.25
N ASP A 1033 28.78 54.98 13.56
CA ASP A 1033 28.23 55.62 14.75
C ASP A 1033 26.71 55.73 14.64
N LEU A 1034 26.00 55.16 15.61
CA LEU A 1034 24.54 55.13 15.68
C LEU A 1034 23.93 56.28 16.49
N ALA A 1035 24.71 57.28 16.92
CA ALA A 1035 24.24 58.38 17.76
C ALA A 1035 22.98 59.09 17.20
N ASN A 1036 22.91 59.25 15.88
CA ASN A 1036 21.80 59.91 15.18
C ASN A 1036 20.76 58.95 14.58
N ALA A 1037 20.96 57.63 14.69
CA ALA A 1037 20.01 56.65 14.16
C ALA A 1037 18.73 56.57 15.01
N GLN A 1038 17.59 56.32 14.37
CA GLN A 1038 16.34 56.07 15.08
C GLN A 1038 16.33 54.68 15.77
N PRO A 1039 15.80 54.56 17.00
CA PRO A 1039 15.57 53.26 17.63
C PRO A 1039 14.62 52.39 16.81
N GLY A 1040 14.79 51.07 16.91
CA GLY A 1040 13.97 50.09 16.21
C GLY A 1040 14.71 49.44 15.04
N ARG A 1041 13.94 48.96 14.06
CA ARG A 1041 14.48 48.21 12.93
C ARG A 1041 15.12 49.16 11.91
N ASN A 1042 16.39 48.93 11.61
CA ASN A 1042 17.19 49.72 10.70
C ASN A 1042 17.78 48.86 9.57
N ARG A 1043 18.18 49.50 8.48
CA ARG A 1043 19.00 48.92 7.41
C ARG A 1043 20.37 49.57 7.39
N LEU A 1044 21.40 48.76 7.22
CA LEU A 1044 22.75 49.16 6.85
C LEU A 1044 22.89 48.94 5.35
N ILE A 1045 23.33 49.98 4.64
CA ILE A 1045 23.59 49.97 3.21
C ILE A 1045 25.07 50.26 3.02
N VAL A 1046 25.73 49.47 2.18
CA VAL A 1046 27.14 49.66 1.81
C VAL A 1046 27.22 49.71 0.30
N ILE A 1047 27.79 50.79 -0.22
CA ILE A 1047 28.03 51.02 -1.64
C ILE A 1047 29.53 51.09 -1.86
N ILE A 1048 30.03 50.31 -2.82
CA ILE A 1048 31.41 50.35 -3.28
C ILE A 1048 31.40 50.85 -4.71
N GLU A 1049 32.18 51.89 -4.98
CA GLU A 1049 32.40 52.44 -6.32
C GLU A 1049 33.89 52.31 -6.66
N ASP A 1050 34.21 51.47 -7.64
CA ASP A 1050 35.57 51.33 -8.16
C ASP A 1050 35.86 52.53 -9.08
N LEU A 1051 36.70 53.44 -8.62
CA LEU A 1051 37.02 54.71 -9.30
C LEU A 1051 37.90 54.49 -10.53
N VAL A 1052 38.49 53.30 -10.70
CA VAL A 1052 39.27 52.95 -11.89
C VAL A 1052 38.36 52.42 -12.99
N SER A 1053 37.43 51.52 -12.66
CA SER A 1053 36.53 50.92 -13.66
C SER A 1053 35.21 51.66 -13.85
N GLY A 1054 34.85 52.55 -12.93
CA GLY A 1054 33.54 53.22 -12.88
C GLY A 1054 32.38 52.30 -12.45
N GLN A 1055 32.66 51.05 -12.05
CA GLN A 1055 31.63 50.12 -11.59
C GLN A 1055 31.20 50.46 -10.16
N SER A 1056 29.90 50.31 -9.88
CA SER A 1056 29.36 50.43 -8.53
C SER A 1056 28.53 49.20 -8.16
N ILE A 1057 28.62 48.78 -6.91
CA ILE A 1057 27.82 47.70 -6.34
C ILE A 1057 27.34 48.09 -4.94
N SER A 1058 26.14 47.66 -4.58
CA SER A 1058 25.57 47.88 -3.26
C SER A 1058 25.09 46.57 -2.62
N LYS A 1059 25.22 46.50 -1.29
CA LYS A 1059 24.62 45.45 -0.45
C LYS A 1059 23.93 46.12 0.74
N GLU A 1060 22.87 45.49 1.22
CA GLU A 1060 22.18 45.93 2.42
C GLU A 1060 21.88 44.76 3.37
N THR A 1061 21.82 45.06 4.66
CA THR A 1061 21.37 44.13 5.70
C THR A 1061 20.53 44.87 6.74
N SER A 1062 19.75 44.14 7.53
CA SER A 1062 18.91 44.74 8.58
C SER A 1062 19.39 44.37 9.97
N PHE A 1063 19.20 45.30 10.91
CA PHE A 1063 19.56 45.16 12.32
C PHE A 1063 18.55 45.90 13.20
N GLU A 1064 18.58 45.64 14.49
CA GLU A 1064 17.74 46.30 15.49
C GLU A 1064 18.61 47.17 16.40
N TYR A 1065 18.25 48.45 16.51
CA TYR A 1065 18.92 49.42 17.35
C TYR A 1065 18.07 49.69 18.60
N ILE A 1066 18.62 49.38 19.77
CA ILE A 1066 17.94 49.51 21.05
C ILE A 1066 18.61 50.64 21.82
N ARG A 1067 17.86 51.69 22.17
CA ARG A 1067 18.45 52.81 22.90
C ARG A 1067 18.82 52.47 24.33
#